data_AF-A0A8T8BXH9-F1
#
_entry.id   AF-A0A8T8BXH9-F1
#
_cell.length_a   1.000
_cell.length_b   1.000
_cell.length_c   1.000
_cell.angle_alpha   90.00
_cell.angle_beta   90.00
_cell.angle_gamma   90.00
#
_symmetry.space_group_name_H-M   'P 1'
#
loop_
_entity.id
_entity.type
_entity.pdbx_description
1 polymer ?
#
loop_
_entity_poly.entity_id
_entity_poly.type
_entity_poly.pdbx_seq_one_letter_code
_entity_poly.pdbx_strand_id
1 'polypeptide(L)'
;MGASMLSFFQRRTTSPTTPSNAAAGFIKPEASDALLSTPRRRQLIENIWQRTSLPRAQFDTLYVQAFKSYAALVQHLPASENHHHAYHGGMLDHGLEIVAYALKIRQMYLLPIGAPPESQAAQSEAWSAASAYGALVHDLGKIAVDVQVELADGTTWHPWHGPLDQPYRFKYVKGRDYRLHGAASSLIYANVIPAEALDWLSGFPELWAQLVFAFAGQYEHADILGEIVSQADQASVAQELGGNPGRAMSAPRQSIQRQLAEGLRMLISEKFKLNQPDGPSDGWLTQDGLWLVSKPAVDQLRAHLLSQGIEHIPTSNAPMFNLLQDQAIIQPNGEGKAIWKANIDNGRGWKNTFTVLKIAPALIWPNATERPEAYTGTLTVEAAGPVEEVEQALVGAAEPLSVGNNNKIPAAVNQTAQQSSQKQAPAPVKDFDALDELLDLFPDPVPAAPTAPVQSSPESTDDDQIPFSPPPKPSARLSQPKQAMADPPMSETAPATDAAKNSTDSAQNHGANFLAWLKGGVISHRIIINDAKARVHTVDSTAFLVSPDIFKRYALEHPAIEHEAKERDLEAWQVVQRSFEKLKKHRKTPAGLNIWTCLVKGPRKSKQLRGYLLIEPTDVFSEVPYDNPVISLADLADKELSE
;
A
#
# COMPACT_ATOMS: atom_id res chain seq x y z
N MET A 1 59.73 4.85 23.15
CA MET A 1 58.45 4.16 23.44
C MET A 1 57.35 4.94 22.74
N GLY A 2 56.50 4.39 21.90
CA GLY A 2 56.54 3.09 21.22
C GLY A 2 55.73 3.18 19.93
N ALA A 3 56.33 2.87 18.79
CA ALA A 3 55.68 2.91 17.48
C ALA A 3 55.91 1.56 16.79
N SER A 4 55.02 0.59 17.05
CA SER A 4 54.96 -0.70 16.36
C SER A 4 53.77 -1.53 16.84
N MET A 5 52.61 -1.35 16.22
CA MET A 5 51.62 -2.42 16.02
C MET A 5 50.76 -2.05 14.80
N LEU A 6 51.00 -2.75 13.69
CA LEU A 6 50.14 -3.02 12.51
C LEU A 6 51.03 -3.21 11.26
N SER A 7 51.92 -4.22 11.31
CA SER A 7 52.80 -4.60 10.20
C SER A 7 52.82 -6.12 9.98
N PHE A 8 51.64 -6.74 9.97
CA PHE A 8 51.46 -8.14 9.59
C PHE A 8 50.23 -8.27 8.70
N PHE A 9 50.46 -8.28 7.37
CA PHE A 9 49.81 -9.12 6.35
C PHE A 9 50.27 -8.70 4.93
N GLN A 10 51.59 -8.59 4.71
CA GLN A 10 52.12 -8.56 3.33
C GLN A 10 52.09 -9.98 2.76
N ARG A 11 51.14 -10.26 1.86
CA ARG A 11 51.21 -11.42 0.95
C ARG A 11 51.91 -11.01 -0.36
N ARG A 12 52.66 -11.96 -0.92
CA ARG A 12 53.57 -11.74 -2.05
C ARG A 12 52.84 -11.24 -3.29
N THR A 13 53.40 -10.21 -3.92
CA THR A 13 53.06 -9.81 -5.29
C THR A 13 53.43 -10.93 -6.28
N THR A 14 52.43 -11.48 -6.96
CA THR A 14 52.62 -12.29 -8.18
C THR A 14 52.22 -11.45 -9.39
N SER A 15 53.04 -11.49 -10.44
CA SER A 15 52.84 -10.75 -11.70
C SER A 15 51.48 -11.03 -12.34
N PRO A 16 50.91 -10.08 -13.11
CA PRO A 16 49.57 -10.23 -13.68
C PRO A 16 49.54 -11.29 -14.80
N THR A 17 49.00 -12.46 -14.50
CA THR A 17 48.55 -13.41 -15.52
C THR A 17 47.23 -12.93 -16.10
N THR A 18 47.18 -12.69 -17.41
CA THR A 18 46.01 -12.17 -18.13
C THR A 18 44.76 -13.05 -17.92
N PRO A 19 43.65 -12.53 -17.34
CA PRO A 19 42.39 -13.26 -17.26
C PRO A 19 41.65 -13.16 -18.61
N SER A 20 41.97 -14.08 -19.51
CA SER A 20 41.05 -14.42 -20.60
C SER A 20 39.84 -15.17 -20.03
N ASN A 21 38.66 -14.90 -20.59
CA ASN A 21 37.33 -15.32 -20.13
C ASN A 21 36.85 -14.70 -18.80
N ALA A 22 35.64 -14.14 -18.83
CA ALA A 22 34.91 -13.79 -17.62
C ALA A 22 34.61 -15.07 -16.82
N ALA A 23 35.12 -15.15 -15.60
CA ALA A 23 34.84 -16.27 -14.71
C ALA A 23 33.33 -16.35 -14.42
N ALA A 24 32.77 -17.55 -14.50
CA ALA A 24 31.33 -17.77 -14.32
C ALA A 24 30.87 -17.21 -12.96
N GLY A 25 29.88 -16.30 -13.00
CA GLY A 25 29.29 -15.68 -11.80
C GLY A 25 29.85 -14.31 -11.39
N PHE A 26 30.78 -13.71 -12.15
CA PHE A 26 31.24 -12.33 -11.91
C PHE A 26 30.60 -11.33 -12.89
N ILE A 27 30.09 -10.23 -12.36
CA ILE A 27 29.51 -9.08 -13.07
C ILE A 27 30.64 -8.08 -13.35
N LYS A 28 30.68 -7.47 -14.54
CA LYS A 28 31.62 -6.39 -14.85
C LYS A 28 31.04 -5.05 -14.40
N PRO A 29 31.82 -4.14 -13.78
CA PRO A 29 31.37 -2.77 -13.55
C PRO A 29 31.06 -2.07 -14.87
N GLU A 30 30.07 -1.19 -14.83
CA GLU A 30 29.67 -0.34 -15.94
C GLU A 30 29.92 1.14 -15.59
N ALA A 31 30.10 1.95 -16.63
CA ALA A 31 30.18 3.40 -16.49
C ALA A 31 28.84 3.95 -15.99
N SER A 32 28.87 4.94 -15.10
CA SER A 32 27.66 5.56 -14.55
C SER A 32 26.73 6.13 -15.63
N ASP A 33 27.27 6.70 -16.70
CA ASP A 33 26.49 7.14 -17.87
C ASP A 33 25.73 6.00 -18.56
N ALA A 34 26.32 4.80 -18.65
CA ALA A 34 25.65 3.62 -19.21
C ALA A 34 24.54 3.14 -18.26
N LEU A 35 24.84 3.03 -16.96
CA LEU A 35 23.87 2.63 -15.93
C LEU A 35 22.65 3.56 -15.87
N LEU A 36 22.83 4.87 -16.05
CA LEU A 36 21.75 5.87 -16.05
C LEU A 36 21.04 6.01 -17.42
N SER A 37 21.55 5.40 -18.49
CA SER A 37 21.03 5.58 -19.86
C SER A 37 19.71 4.86 -20.18
N THR A 38 19.23 3.98 -19.29
CA THR A 38 18.00 3.20 -19.54
C THR A 38 16.79 4.13 -19.70
N PRO A 39 15.77 3.78 -20.50
CA PRO A 39 14.62 4.65 -20.72
C PRO A 39 13.92 5.08 -19.41
N ARG A 40 13.71 4.15 -18.47
CA ARG A 40 13.14 4.42 -17.12
C ARG A 40 14.00 5.43 -16.35
N ARG A 41 15.31 5.19 -16.25
CA ARG A 41 16.23 6.06 -15.47
C ARG A 41 16.36 7.45 -16.07
N ARG A 42 16.38 7.58 -17.42
CA ARG A 42 16.34 8.88 -18.09
C ARG A 42 15.03 9.62 -17.85
N GLN A 43 13.88 8.94 -17.88
CA GLN A 43 12.58 9.53 -17.55
C GLN A 43 12.51 9.97 -16.08
N LEU A 44 13.03 9.16 -15.14
CA LEU A 44 13.17 9.52 -13.73
C LEU A 44 14.00 10.80 -13.53
N ILE A 45 15.20 10.87 -14.12
CA ILE A 45 16.08 12.04 -14.02
C ILE A 45 15.42 13.28 -14.63
N GLU A 46 14.68 13.13 -15.72
CA GLU A 46 13.92 14.22 -16.34
C GLU A 46 12.78 14.71 -15.44
N ASN A 47 12.03 13.79 -14.83
CA ASN A 47 10.97 14.10 -13.85
C ASN A 47 11.54 14.79 -12.59
N ILE A 48 12.73 14.40 -12.14
CA ILE A 48 13.47 15.06 -11.05
C ILE A 48 13.83 16.49 -11.47
N TRP A 49 14.42 16.68 -12.66
CA TRP A 49 14.78 18.01 -13.16
C TRP A 49 13.58 18.95 -13.24
N GLN A 50 12.45 18.50 -13.79
CA GLN A 50 11.20 19.28 -13.88
C GLN A 50 10.63 19.70 -12.52
N ARG A 51 11.07 19.09 -11.41
CA ARG A 51 10.69 19.47 -10.04
C ARG A 51 11.69 20.41 -9.36
N THR A 52 12.85 20.64 -9.96
CA THR A 52 13.84 21.65 -9.54
C THR A 52 13.66 22.95 -10.32
N SER A 53 14.00 24.09 -9.75
CA SER A 53 13.89 25.39 -10.45
C SER A 53 15.15 25.73 -11.26
N LEU A 54 15.97 24.72 -11.61
CA LEU A 54 17.37 24.91 -12.02
C LEU A 54 17.58 24.84 -13.55
N PRO A 55 18.43 25.73 -14.11
CA PRO A 55 19.00 25.54 -15.45
C PRO A 55 19.74 24.20 -15.56
N ARG A 56 19.71 23.56 -16.72
CA ARG A 56 20.23 22.19 -16.90
C ARG A 56 21.68 22.02 -16.45
N ALA A 57 22.55 23.00 -16.72
CA ALA A 57 23.95 22.96 -16.27
C ALA A 57 24.10 22.93 -14.73
N GLN A 58 23.24 23.64 -13.98
CA GLN A 58 23.25 23.61 -12.51
C GLN A 58 22.65 22.30 -11.99
N PHE A 59 21.60 21.79 -12.64
CA PHE A 59 21.05 20.47 -12.35
C PHE A 59 22.08 19.35 -12.58
N ASP A 60 22.87 19.44 -13.66
CA ASP A 60 23.90 18.45 -13.98
C ASP A 60 25.00 18.43 -12.89
N THR A 61 25.47 19.60 -12.45
CA THR A 61 26.45 19.73 -11.36
C THR A 61 25.90 19.27 -10.01
N LEU A 62 24.68 19.68 -9.65
CA LEU A 62 24.14 19.51 -8.29
C LEU A 62 23.46 18.14 -8.10
N TYR A 63 22.72 17.64 -9.09
CA TYR A 63 21.94 16.40 -9.01
C TYR A 63 22.56 15.26 -9.82
N VAL A 64 22.83 15.47 -11.12
CA VAL A 64 23.28 14.37 -12.00
C VAL A 64 24.65 13.85 -11.58
N GLN A 65 25.56 14.71 -11.11
CA GLN A 65 26.84 14.26 -10.56
C GLN A 65 26.65 13.34 -9.34
N ALA A 66 25.72 13.65 -8.44
CA ALA A 66 25.39 12.78 -7.31
C ALA A 66 24.79 11.44 -7.77
N PHE A 67 23.89 11.46 -8.77
CA PHE A 67 23.34 10.23 -9.36
C PHE A 67 24.41 9.39 -10.07
N LYS A 68 25.39 10.01 -10.72
CA LYS A 68 26.53 9.31 -11.33
C LYS A 68 27.42 8.66 -10.29
N SER A 69 27.74 9.36 -9.20
CA SER A 69 28.51 8.79 -8.09
C SER A 69 27.75 7.65 -7.40
N TYR A 70 26.45 7.82 -7.15
CA TYR A 70 25.58 6.76 -6.62
C TYR A 70 25.57 5.53 -7.52
N ALA A 71 25.30 5.71 -8.83
CA ALA A 71 25.30 4.62 -9.81
C ALA A 71 26.66 3.89 -9.90
N ALA A 72 27.77 4.64 -9.87
CA ALA A 72 29.11 4.05 -9.89
C ALA A 72 29.41 3.19 -8.64
N LEU A 73 28.79 3.53 -7.50
CA LEU A 73 28.97 2.85 -6.22
C LEU A 73 28.01 1.65 -6.04
N VAL A 74 26.74 1.77 -6.43
CA VAL A 74 25.73 0.69 -6.28
C VAL A 74 25.69 -0.27 -7.47
N GLN A 75 26.14 0.13 -8.66
CA GLN A 75 26.22 -0.73 -9.86
C GLN A 75 24.92 -1.54 -10.10
N HIS A 76 25.04 -2.87 -10.22
CA HIS A 76 23.93 -3.81 -10.36
C HIS A 76 23.44 -4.44 -9.04
N LEU A 77 23.72 -3.82 -7.89
CA LEU A 77 23.23 -4.32 -6.60
C LEU A 77 21.69 -4.19 -6.48
N PRO A 78 21.00 -5.22 -5.94
CA PRO A 78 19.59 -5.15 -5.57
C PRO A 78 19.39 -4.33 -4.29
N ALA A 79 18.19 -3.73 -4.13
CA ALA A 79 17.83 -2.99 -2.89
C ALA A 79 17.17 -3.87 -1.81
N SER A 80 16.81 -5.11 -2.16
CA SER A 80 16.14 -6.07 -1.27
C SER A 80 16.35 -7.53 -1.69
N GLU A 81 16.20 -8.49 -0.77
CA GLU A 81 16.31 -9.93 -1.09
C GLU A 81 15.10 -10.49 -1.85
N ASN A 82 13.89 -10.13 -1.41
CA ASN A 82 12.64 -10.82 -1.78
C ASN A 82 11.49 -9.86 -2.17
N HIS A 83 11.76 -8.56 -2.35
CA HIS A 83 10.76 -7.54 -2.68
C HIS A 83 10.95 -6.99 -4.10
N HIS A 84 10.17 -5.98 -4.47
CA HIS A 84 10.06 -5.49 -5.85
C HIS A 84 11.38 -4.98 -6.45
N HIS A 85 12.34 -4.49 -5.65
CA HIS A 85 13.70 -4.14 -6.09
C HIS A 85 14.76 -5.25 -5.88
N ALA A 86 14.35 -6.54 -5.85
CA ALA A 86 15.25 -7.69 -5.72
C ALA A 86 15.92 -8.15 -7.03
N TYR A 87 16.02 -7.25 -8.03
CA TYR A 87 16.65 -7.50 -9.32
C TYR A 87 17.96 -6.71 -9.48
N HIS A 88 18.75 -7.06 -10.50
CA HIS A 88 20.02 -6.40 -10.79
C HIS A 88 19.84 -4.91 -11.11
N GLY A 89 20.51 -4.06 -10.32
CA GLY A 89 20.39 -2.61 -10.42
C GLY A 89 19.15 -2.02 -9.72
N GLY A 90 18.36 -2.84 -9.03
CA GLY A 90 17.18 -2.38 -8.30
C GLY A 90 17.48 -1.30 -7.24
N MET A 91 18.70 -1.28 -6.68
CA MET A 91 19.10 -0.21 -5.75
C MET A 91 19.35 1.15 -6.43
N LEU A 92 19.70 1.14 -7.72
CA LEU A 92 19.80 2.37 -8.51
C LEU A 92 18.42 2.92 -8.87
N ASP A 93 17.49 2.05 -9.27
CA ASP A 93 16.10 2.44 -9.58
C ASP A 93 15.38 2.97 -8.34
N HIS A 94 15.40 2.21 -7.22
CA HIS A 94 14.85 2.64 -5.92
C HIS A 94 15.39 4.01 -5.49
N GLY A 95 16.71 4.20 -5.52
CA GLY A 95 17.32 5.48 -5.12
C GLY A 95 16.81 6.68 -5.94
N LEU A 96 16.62 6.53 -7.26
CA LEU A 96 16.10 7.59 -8.12
C LEU A 96 14.59 7.84 -7.91
N GLU A 97 13.82 6.79 -7.64
CA GLU A 97 12.37 6.88 -7.39
C GLU A 97 12.08 7.62 -6.09
N ILE A 98 12.82 7.30 -5.02
CA ILE A 98 12.71 7.95 -3.71
C ILE A 98 13.06 9.44 -3.80
N VAL A 99 14.07 9.82 -4.61
CA VAL A 99 14.35 11.24 -4.92
C VAL A 99 13.19 11.91 -5.63
N ALA A 100 12.56 11.26 -6.61
CA ALA A 100 11.44 11.82 -7.35
C ALA A 100 10.21 12.07 -6.45
N TYR A 101 9.89 11.14 -5.55
CA TYR A 101 8.83 11.31 -4.55
C TYR A 101 9.18 12.41 -3.54
N ALA A 102 10.39 12.39 -2.97
CA ALA A 102 10.84 13.38 -1.99
C ALA A 102 10.75 14.81 -2.53
N LEU A 103 11.17 15.04 -3.78
CA LEU A 103 11.03 16.34 -4.42
C LEU A 103 9.57 16.75 -4.62
N LYS A 104 8.66 15.85 -5.00
CA LYS A 104 7.22 16.21 -5.11
C LYS A 104 6.60 16.48 -3.74
N ILE A 105 6.91 15.70 -2.71
CA ILE A 105 6.44 15.95 -1.34
C ILE A 105 6.96 17.32 -0.86
N ARG A 106 8.23 17.63 -1.10
CA ARG A 106 8.83 18.94 -0.81
C ARG A 106 8.15 20.11 -1.54
N GLN A 107 7.49 19.90 -2.69
CA GLN A 107 6.71 20.95 -3.37
C GLN A 107 5.43 21.35 -2.61
N MET A 108 4.96 20.53 -1.66
CA MET A 108 3.77 20.81 -0.83
C MET A 108 4.11 21.70 0.39
N TYR A 109 5.39 21.93 0.67
CA TYR A 109 5.85 22.70 1.82
C TYR A 109 6.52 24.02 1.42
N LEU A 110 6.17 25.08 2.15
CA LEU A 110 6.91 26.35 2.14
C LEU A 110 7.99 26.28 3.22
N LEU A 111 9.24 26.06 2.80
CA LEU A 111 10.39 25.81 3.68
C LEU A 111 11.40 26.98 3.63
N PRO A 112 12.02 27.39 4.76
CA PRO A 112 11.83 26.85 6.11
C PRO A 112 10.45 27.15 6.71
N ILE A 113 9.97 26.30 7.63
CA ILE A 113 8.65 26.44 8.24
C ILE A 113 8.63 27.68 9.15
N GLY A 114 7.67 28.57 8.95
CA GLY A 114 7.51 29.80 9.74
C GLY A 114 8.49 30.93 9.39
N ALA A 115 9.40 30.74 8.43
CA ALA A 115 10.22 31.80 7.89
C ALA A 115 9.41 32.77 7.00
N PRO A 116 9.83 34.05 6.85
CA PRO A 116 9.18 34.97 5.91
C PRO A 116 9.28 34.48 4.45
N PRO A 117 8.30 34.79 3.57
CA PRO A 117 8.28 34.30 2.19
C PRO A 117 9.53 34.61 1.37
N GLU A 118 10.20 35.75 1.62
CA GLU A 118 11.48 36.11 1.00
C GLU A 118 12.60 35.12 1.37
N SER A 119 12.67 34.73 2.65
CA SER A 119 13.63 33.74 3.15
C SER A 119 13.32 32.33 2.63
N GLN A 120 12.03 31.98 2.54
CA GLN A 120 11.58 30.71 1.96
C GLN A 120 11.96 30.62 0.46
N ALA A 121 11.72 31.69 -0.31
CA ALA A 121 12.14 31.76 -1.70
C ALA A 121 13.67 31.68 -1.87
N ALA A 122 14.42 32.43 -1.05
CA ALA A 122 15.89 32.45 -1.09
C ALA A 122 16.54 31.10 -0.75
N GLN A 123 15.90 30.29 0.09
CA GLN A 123 16.40 28.97 0.51
C GLN A 123 15.77 27.81 -0.27
N SER A 124 14.82 28.09 -1.18
CA SER A 124 13.99 27.07 -1.85
C SER A 124 14.82 25.93 -2.46
N GLU A 125 15.85 26.24 -3.24
CA GLU A 125 16.66 25.21 -3.91
C GLU A 125 17.59 24.47 -2.94
N ALA A 126 18.00 25.08 -1.82
CA ALA A 126 18.78 24.40 -0.78
C ALA A 126 17.94 23.28 -0.13
N TRP A 127 16.68 23.57 0.22
CA TRP A 127 15.74 22.56 0.72
C TRP A 127 15.45 21.48 -0.32
N SER A 128 15.28 21.84 -1.61
CA SER A 128 15.13 20.86 -2.69
C SER A 128 16.34 19.92 -2.81
N ALA A 129 17.56 20.46 -2.74
CA ALA A 129 18.79 19.67 -2.84
C ALA A 129 18.97 18.75 -1.63
N ALA A 130 18.76 19.28 -0.41
CA ALA A 130 18.83 18.49 0.81
C ALA A 130 17.80 17.36 0.85
N SER A 131 16.54 17.60 0.44
CA SER A 131 15.53 16.55 0.35
C SER A 131 15.94 15.45 -0.63
N ALA A 132 16.48 15.82 -1.79
CA ALA A 132 16.97 14.86 -2.78
C ALA A 132 18.21 14.09 -2.31
N TYR A 133 19.15 14.72 -1.59
CA TYR A 133 20.33 14.04 -1.07
C TYR A 133 19.99 13.09 0.08
N GLY A 134 19.15 13.51 1.02
CA GLY A 134 18.64 12.65 2.09
C GLY A 134 17.90 11.44 1.52
N ALA A 135 17.04 11.67 0.51
CA ALA A 135 16.35 10.63 -0.22
C ALA A 135 17.30 9.68 -0.99
N LEU A 136 18.32 10.21 -1.67
CA LEU A 136 19.27 9.39 -2.44
C LEU A 136 20.10 8.45 -1.55
N VAL A 137 20.46 8.90 -0.34
CA VAL A 137 21.34 8.13 0.56
C VAL A 137 20.60 7.38 1.67
N HIS A 138 19.26 7.48 1.77
CA HIS A 138 18.48 6.92 2.89
C HIS A 138 18.81 5.44 3.16
N ASP A 139 18.92 4.65 2.09
CA ASP A 139 19.20 3.21 2.08
C ASP A 139 20.66 2.87 1.75
N LEU A 140 21.51 3.86 1.48
CA LEU A 140 22.85 3.66 0.92
C LEU A 140 23.72 2.73 1.78
N GLY A 141 23.58 2.79 3.10
CA GLY A 141 24.28 1.92 4.05
C GLY A 141 24.04 0.42 3.85
N LYS A 142 23.01 -0.01 3.10
CA LYS A 142 22.78 -1.43 2.76
C LYS A 142 23.99 -2.04 2.05
N ILE A 143 24.69 -1.29 1.20
CA ILE A 143 25.90 -1.78 0.49
C ILE A 143 27.14 -1.89 1.40
N ALA A 144 27.07 -1.35 2.62
CA ALA A 144 28.14 -1.43 3.62
C ALA A 144 27.94 -2.57 4.63
N VAL A 145 26.69 -2.93 4.97
CA VAL A 145 26.39 -3.89 6.06
C VAL A 145 25.45 -5.04 5.71
N ASP A 146 24.55 -4.88 4.72
CA ASP A 146 23.57 -5.92 4.36
C ASP A 146 24.05 -6.80 3.20
N VAL A 147 24.94 -6.28 2.34
CA VAL A 147 25.52 -6.97 1.18
C VAL A 147 27.03 -7.09 1.34
N GLN A 148 27.57 -8.30 1.16
CA GLN A 148 29.01 -8.52 1.01
C GLN A 148 29.36 -8.66 -0.48
N VAL A 149 30.29 -7.83 -0.96
CA VAL A 149 30.81 -7.86 -2.33
C VAL A 149 32.22 -8.45 -2.35
N GLU A 150 32.48 -9.35 -3.28
CA GLU A 150 33.77 -10.02 -3.51
C GLU A 150 34.28 -9.66 -4.92
N LEU A 151 35.52 -9.19 -5.01
CA LEU A 151 36.18 -8.83 -6.26
C LEU A 151 36.81 -10.06 -6.94
N ALA A 152 37.18 -9.91 -8.22
CA ALA A 152 37.79 -10.98 -9.03
C ALA A 152 39.13 -11.51 -8.47
N ASP A 153 39.83 -10.73 -7.65
CA ASP A 153 41.05 -11.14 -6.94
C ASP A 153 40.79 -11.90 -5.63
N GLY A 154 39.51 -12.07 -5.25
CA GLY A 154 39.06 -12.73 -4.03
C GLY A 154 39.05 -11.83 -2.79
N THR A 155 39.34 -10.53 -2.92
CA THR A 155 39.22 -9.58 -1.82
C THR A 155 37.77 -9.14 -1.59
N THR A 156 37.45 -8.70 -0.37
CA THR A 156 36.15 -8.08 -0.07
C THR A 156 36.24 -6.60 -0.42
N TRP A 157 35.30 -6.10 -1.22
CA TRP A 157 35.16 -4.67 -1.47
C TRP A 157 34.43 -4.01 -0.30
N HIS A 158 34.81 -2.76 -0.03
CA HIS A 158 34.11 -1.91 0.93
C HIS A 158 33.80 -0.55 0.29
N PRO A 159 32.56 -0.03 0.45
CA PRO A 159 32.10 1.15 -0.28
C PRO A 159 32.81 2.46 0.10
N TRP A 160 33.47 2.54 1.26
CA TRP A 160 34.31 3.67 1.64
C TRP A 160 35.65 3.72 0.88
N HIS A 161 36.03 2.67 0.15
CA HIS A 161 37.18 2.71 -0.77
C HIS A 161 36.83 3.24 -2.18
N GLY A 162 35.56 3.58 -2.43
CA GLY A 162 35.09 4.13 -3.70
C GLY A 162 34.41 3.09 -4.60
N PRO A 163 34.11 3.45 -5.86
CA PRO A 163 33.34 2.62 -6.79
C PRO A 163 34.06 1.32 -7.18
N LEU A 164 33.29 0.36 -7.69
CA LEU A 164 33.80 -0.93 -8.15
C LEU A 164 34.57 -0.77 -9.47
N ASP A 165 35.85 -1.13 -9.47
CA ASP A 165 36.77 -1.04 -10.64
C ASP A 165 37.08 -2.41 -11.29
N GLN A 166 36.77 -3.50 -10.59
CA GLN A 166 37.02 -4.88 -11.02
C GLN A 166 35.72 -5.69 -11.12
N PRO A 167 35.70 -6.79 -11.92
CA PRO A 167 34.59 -7.72 -11.91
C PRO A 167 34.29 -8.23 -10.50
N TYR A 168 33.01 -8.28 -10.13
CA TYR A 168 32.57 -8.52 -8.76
C TYR A 168 31.41 -9.49 -8.71
N ARG A 169 31.20 -10.10 -7.55
CA ARG A 169 29.99 -10.84 -7.20
C ARG A 169 29.53 -10.42 -5.82
N PHE A 170 28.25 -10.61 -5.51
CA PHE A 170 27.69 -10.22 -4.22
C PHE A 170 26.83 -11.32 -3.61
N LYS A 171 26.66 -11.25 -2.30
CA LYS A 171 25.73 -12.08 -1.52
C LYS A 171 25.24 -11.29 -0.32
N TYR A 172 24.07 -11.64 0.20
CA TYR A 172 23.55 -11.03 1.41
C TYR A 172 24.20 -11.58 2.68
N VAL A 173 24.29 -10.71 3.70
CA VAL A 173 24.76 -11.06 5.04
C VAL A 173 23.60 -11.72 5.82
N LYS A 174 23.86 -12.92 6.37
CA LYS A 174 22.92 -13.64 7.22
C LYS A 174 22.87 -13.04 8.62
N GLY A 175 21.67 -12.87 9.17
CA GLY A 175 21.49 -12.31 10.52
C GLY A 175 21.80 -10.82 10.64
N ARG A 176 21.68 -10.07 9.53
CA ARG A 176 21.85 -8.61 9.49
C ARG A 176 20.90 -7.89 10.46
N ASP A 177 21.39 -6.82 11.07
CA ASP A 177 20.56 -5.88 11.82
C ASP A 177 20.03 -4.81 10.86
N TYR A 178 18.74 -4.88 10.53
CA TYR A 178 18.09 -3.93 9.64
C TYR A 178 18.09 -2.48 10.15
N ARG A 179 18.39 -2.21 11.43
CA ARG A 179 18.59 -0.83 11.91
C ARG A 179 19.98 -0.29 11.62
N LEU A 180 20.96 -1.17 11.38
CA LEU A 180 22.35 -0.76 11.19
C LEU A 180 22.55 -0.06 9.84
N HIS A 181 21.83 -0.43 8.77
CA HIS A 181 22.04 0.21 7.46
C HIS A 181 21.67 1.69 7.45
N GLY A 182 20.64 2.11 8.18
CA GLY A 182 20.28 3.54 8.28
C GLY A 182 21.40 4.38 8.87
N ALA A 183 22.05 3.89 9.93
CA ALA A 183 23.24 4.53 10.49
C ALA A 183 24.47 4.39 9.56
N ALA A 184 24.61 3.28 8.84
CA ALA A 184 25.77 3.01 7.99
C ALA A 184 25.85 3.90 6.74
N SER A 185 24.76 4.55 6.30
CA SER A 185 24.80 5.58 5.25
C SER A 185 25.78 6.71 5.58
N SER A 186 25.95 7.04 6.87
CA SER A 186 26.92 8.03 7.36
C SER A 186 28.39 7.69 7.06
N LEU A 187 28.72 6.42 6.76
CA LEU A 187 30.08 6.00 6.41
C LEU A 187 30.47 6.37 4.98
N ILE A 188 29.50 6.62 4.09
CA ILE A 188 29.71 6.59 2.63
C ILE A 188 28.96 7.66 1.83
N TYR A 189 28.11 8.49 2.44
CA TYR A 189 27.45 9.60 1.74
C TYR A 189 28.44 10.55 1.03
N ALA A 190 29.63 10.76 1.60
CA ALA A 190 30.69 11.61 1.02
C ALA A 190 31.29 11.06 -0.30
N ASN A 191 31.09 9.77 -0.60
CA ASN A 191 31.44 9.19 -1.90
C ASN A 191 30.34 9.39 -2.96
N VAL A 192 29.18 9.97 -2.56
CA VAL A 192 28.01 10.19 -3.43
C VAL A 192 27.71 11.68 -3.60
N ILE A 193 27.61 12.43 -2.49
CA ILE A 193 27.24 13.85 -2.50
C ILE A 193 28.47 14.72 -2.80
N PRO A 194 28.41 15.65 -3.79
CA PRO A 194 29.53 16.55 -4.09
C PRO A 194 29.93 17.42 -2.89
N ALA A 195 31.24 17.54 -2.62
CA ALA A 195 31.75 18.35 -1.52
C ALA A 195 31.31 19.82 -1.61
N GLU A 196 31.35 20.42 -2.80
CA GLU A 196 30.88 21.80 -3.06
C GLU A 196 29.40 21.99 -2.70
N ALA A 197 28.58 20.95 -2.84
CA ALA A 197 27.17 20.98 -2.45
C ALA A 197 26.99 20.88 -0.94
N LEU A 198 27.83 20.09 -0.24
CA LEU A 198 27.86 20.06 1.22
C LEU A 198 28.35 21.39 1.82
N ASP A 199 29.40 21.98 1.24
CA ASP A 199 29.91 23.30 1.63
C ASP A 199 28.81 24.36 1.50
N TRP A 200 28.09 24.39 0.37
CA TRP A 200 26.95 25.27 0.17
C TRP A 200 25.80 25.03 1.16
N LEU A 201 25.38 23.77 1.35
CA LEU A 201 24.28 23.43 2.26
C LEU A 201 24.62 23.70 3.74
N SER A 202 25.90 23.62 4.13
CA SER A 202 26.36 23.97 5.48
C SER A 202 26.15 25.45 5.83
N GLY A 203 25.98 26.32 4.82
CA GLY A 203 25.61 27.73 4.98
C GLY A 203 24.20 27.97 5.53
N PHE A 204 23.36 26.94 5.64
CA PHE A 204 21.98 27.02 6.14
C PHE A 204 21.84 26.16 7.43
N PRO A 205 22.08 26.71 8.64
CA PRO A 205 22.27 25.91 9.85
C PRO A 205 21.07 25.02 10.25
N GLU A 206 19.83 25.50 10.04
CA GLU A 206 18.60 24.74 10.31
C GLU A 206 18.49 23.50 9.40
N LEU A 207 18.68 23.71 8.10
CA LEU A 207 18.67 22.67 7.08
C LEU A 207 19.83 21.68 7.27
N TRP A 208 21.03 22.20 7.57
CA TRP A 208 22.23 21.40 7.76
C TRP A 208 22.10 20.42 8.93
N ALA A 209 21.53 20.88 10.06
CA ALA A 209 21.27 20.01 11.21
C ALA A 209 20.35 18.84 10.84
N GLN A 210 19.25 19.12 10.13
CA GLN A 210 18.30 18.09 9.67
C GLN A 210 18.96 17.12 8.68
N LEU A 211 19.77 17.62 7.74
CA LEU A 211 20.47 16.81 6.74
C LEU A 211 21.49 15.85 7.38
N VAL A 212 22.23 16.31 8.40
CA VAL A 212 23.17 15.47 9.15
C VAL A 212 22.44 14.34 9.89
N PHE A 213 21.29 14.61 10.52
CA PHE A 213 20.48 13.56 11.16
C PHE A 213 19.90 12.58 10.14
N ALA A 214 19.43 13.06 8.97
CA ALA A 214 18.95 12.21 7.89
C ALA A 214 20.03 11.28 7.32
N PHE A 215 21.26 11.77 7.12
CA PHE A 215 22.41 10.95 6.69
C PHE A 215 22.84 9.91 7.73
N ALA A 216 22.52 10.13 9.01
CA ALA A 216 22.72 9.17 10.10
C ALA A 216 21.53 8.21 10.31
N GLY A 217 20.50 8.26 9.44
CA GLY A 217 19.29 7.45 9.55
C GLY A 217 18.38 7.79 10.73
N GLN A 218 18.61 8.94 11.40
CA GLN A 218 17.87 9.41 12.57
C GLN A 218 16.74 10.34 12.12
N TYR A 219 15.81 9.83 11.32
CA TYR A 219 14.76 10.65 10.70
C TYR A 219 13.85 11.32 11.74
N GLU A 220 13.67 10.71 12.92
CA GLU A 220 12.96 11.32 14.06
C GLU A 220 13.65 12.55 14.67
N HIS A 221 14.94 12.77 14.37
CA HIS A 221 15.71 13.96 14.74
C HIS A 221 15.92 14.92 13.56
N ALA A 222 15.53 14.52 12.34
CA ALA A 222 15.70 15.30 11.11
C ALA A 222 14.48 16.17 10.75
N ASP A 223 13.50 16.31 11.67
CA ASP A 223 12.31 17.17 11.53
C ASP A 223 11.61 17.00 10.17
N ILE A 224 11.21 18.09 9.51
CA ILE A 224 10.54 18.06 8.20
C ILE A 224 11.35 17.37 7.10
N LEU A 225 12.68 17.44 7.12
CA LEU A 225 13.50 16.69 6.15
C LEU A 225 13.35 15.17 6.37
N GLY A 226 13.33 14.73 7.63
CA GLY A 226 13.06 13.35 8.02
C GLY A 226 11.66 12.88 7.66
N GLU A 227 10.64 13.74 7.82
CA GLU A 227 9.27 13.47 7.39
C GLU A 227 9.19 13.32 5.87
N ILE A 228 9.81 14.22 5.07
CA ILE A 228 9.84 14.14 3.60
C ILE A 228 10.48 12.83 3.11
N VAL A 229 11.64 12.43 3.66
CA VAL A 229 12.34 11.19 3.25
C VAL A 229 11.53 9.94 3.66
N SER A 230 10.98 9.93 4.88
CA SER A 230 10.15 8.81 5.37
C SER A 230 8.85 8.64 4.56
N GLN A 231 8.23 9.75 4.16
CA GLN A 231 7.04 9.77 3.30
C GLN A 231 7.37 9.30 1.87
N ALA A 232 8.53 9.67 1.33
CA ALA A 232 8.96 9.24 0.00
C ALA A 232 9.18 7.72 -0.09
N ASP A 233 9.79 7.12 0.94
CA ASP A 233 9.95 5.66 1.05
C ASP A 233 8.62 4.92 1.13
N GLN A 234 7.73 5.39 2.02
CA GLN A 234 6.37 4.84 2.13
C GLN A 234 5.56 4.96 0.84
N ALA A 235 5.70 6.08 0.11
CA ALA A 235 5.02 6.30 -1.16
C ALA A 235 5.53 5.34 -2.26
N SER A 236 6.84 5.12 -2.34
CA SER A 236 7.45 4.18 -3.29
C SER A 236 6.93 2.76 -3.08
N VAL A 237 6.99 2.27 -1.83
CA VAL A 237 6.48 0.93 -1.46
C VAL A 237 4.96 0.82 -1.69
N ALA A 238 4.19 1.87 -1.39
CA ALA A 238 2.73 1.85 -1.56
C ALA A 238 2.30 1.79 -3.03
N GLN A 239 2.97 2.54 -3.91
CA GLN A 239 2.68 2.56 -5.34
C GLN A 239 2.96 1.19 -5.98
N GLU A 240 4.06 0.52 -5.61
CA GLU A 240 4.39 -0.81 -6.14
C GLU A 240 3.48 -1.94 -5.63
N LEU A 241 2.96 -1.83 -4.41
CA LEU A 241 1.97 -2.78 -3.86
C LEU A 241 0.55 -2.57 -4.41
N GLY A 242 0.34 -1.63 -5.34
CA GLY A 242 -0.97 -1.27 -5.88
C GLY A 242 -1.88 -0.55 -4.87
N GLY A 243 -1.29 0.04 -3.83
CA GLY A 243 -1.95 0.93 -2.88
C GLY A 243 -2.02 2.36 -3.39
N ASN A 244 -2.98 3.15 -2.89
CA ASN A 244 -2.97 4.59 -3.13
C ASN A 244 -1.93 5.24 -2.17
N PRO A 245 -0.91 5.96 -2.66
CA PRO A 245 0.14 6.54 -1.82
C PRO A 245 -0.41 7.58 -0.83
N GLY A 246 -1.49 8.29 -1.17
CA GLY A 246 -2.20 9.18 -0.24
C GLY A 246 -2.84 8.44 0.94
N ARG A 247 -3.20 7.17 0.79
CA ARG A 247 -3.64 6.34 1.92
C ARG A 247 -2.47 5.91 2.80
N ALA A 248 -1.33 5.56 2.21
CA ALA A 248 -0.11 5.23 2.98
C ALA A 248 0.37 6.44 3.81
N MET A 249 0.35 7.64 3.24
CA MET A 249 0.65 8.90 3.93
C MET A 249 -0.35 9.23 5.06
N SER A 250 -1.58 8.72 4.96
CA SER A 250 -2.62 8.86 6.00
C SER A 250 -2.64 7.72 7.03
N ALA A 251 -1.82 6.68 6.84
CA ALA A 251 -1.70 5.60 7.81
C ALA A 251 -1.10 6.14 9.13
N PRO A 252 -1.42 5.53 10.29
CA PRO A 252 -0.87 5.98 11.56
C PRO A 252 0.67 5.99 11.53
N ARG A 253 1.29 7.08 12.01
CA ARG A 253 2.74 7.39 12.03
C ARG A 253 3.64 6.40 12.81
N GLN A 254 3.26 5.14 12.94
CA GLN A 254 3.99 4.09 13.64
C GLN A 254 4.20 2.91 12.69
N SER A 255 5.43 2.43 12.56
CA SER A 255 5.74 1.25 11.75
C SER A 255 4.89 0.04 12.17
N ILE A 256 4.60 -0.87 11.24
CA ILE A 256 3.83 -2.08 11.54
C ILE A 256 4.49 -2.91 12.67
N GLN A 257 5.82 -2.97 12.74
CA GLN A 257 6.57 -3.51 13.88
C GLN A 257 6.16 -2.87 15.21
N ARG A 258 6.09 -1.53 15.28
CA ARG A 258 5.69 -0.80 16.50
C ARG A 258 4.23 -1.06 16.85
N GLN A 259 3.33 -1.10 15.86
CA GLN A 259 1.92 -1.42 16.06
C GLN A 259 1.71 -2.85 16.58
N LEU A 260 2.41 -3.83 16.00
CA LEU A 260 2.42 -5.23 16.47
C LEU A 260 2.95 -5.33 17.91
N ALA A 261 4.06 -4.66 18.22
CA ALA A 261 4.65 -4.66 19.56
C ALA A 261 3.73 -3.99 20.60
N GLU A 262 3.13 -2.85 20.28
CA GLU A 262 2.25 -2.11 21.20
C GLU A 262 0.93 -2.84 21.43
N GLY A 263 0.33 -3.38 20.36
CA GLY A 263 -0.86 -4.23 20.47
C GLY A 263 -0.60 -5.47 21.33
N LEU A 264 0.61 -6.05 21.23
CA LEU A 264 1.02 -7.17 22.07
C LEU A 264 1.27 -6.77 23.53
N ARG A 265 1.84 -5.58 23.80
CA ARG A 265 1.96 -5.02 25.16
C ARG A 265 0.61 -4.86 25.82
N MET A 266 -0.34 -4.19 25.16
CA MET A 266 -1.70 -3.99 25.68
C MET A 266 -2.37 -5.34 25.99
N LEU A 267 -2.29 -6.30 25.06
CA LEU A 267 -2.89 -7.62 25.29
C LEU A 267 -2.26 -8.35 26.49
N ILE A 268 -0.95 -8.19 26.71
CA ILE A 268 -0.26 -8.76 27.87
C ILE A 268 -0.63 -8.04 29.18
N SER A 269 -0.81 -6.72 29.17
CA SER A 269 -1.19 -5.97 30.38
C SER A 269 -2.66 -6.10 30.76
N GLU A 270 -3.56 -6.25 29.77
CA GLU A 270 -5.01 -6.17 29.99
C GLU A 270 -5.78 -7.50 29.84
N LYS A 271 -5.23 -8.48 29.09
CA LYS A 271 -5.99 -9.70 28.73
C LYS A 271 -5.30 -11.02 29.04
N PHE A 272 -4.02 -11.16 28.72
CA PHE A 272 -3.31 -12.44 28.83
C PHE A 272 -2.94 -12.75 30.29
N LYS A 273 -3.33 -13.93 30.74
CA LYS A 273 -3.01 -14.45 32.07
C LYS A 273 -1.68 -15.19 32.01
N LEU A 274 -0.61 -14.51 32.41
CA LEU A 274 0.71 -15.11 32.50
C LEU A 274 0.88 -15.91 33.80
N ASN A 275 1.74 -16.93 33.77
CA ASN A 275 2.28 -17.65 34.93
C ASN A 275 1.23 -18.13 35.95
N GLN A 276 0.04 -18.56 35.50
CA GLN A 276 -1.02 -18.98 36.41
C GLN A 276 -0.61 -20.25 37.19
N PRO A 277 -0.74 -20.27 38.52
CA PRO A 277 -0.19 -21.33 39.36
C PRO A 277 -0.89 -22.69 39.18
N ASP A 278 -2.20 -22.67 38.93
CA ASP A 278 -3.09 -23.84 39.06
C ASP A 278 -4.05 -24.00 37.86
N GLY A 279 -3.76 -23.36 36.72
CA GLY A 279 -4.66 -23.37 35.56
C GLY A 279 -3.98 -22.98 34.23
N PRO A 280 -4.71 -23.02 33.11
CA PRO A 280 -4.18 -22.66 31.80
C PRO A 280 -3.76 -21.18 31.79
N SER A 281 -2.54 -20.92 31.32
CA SER A 281 -2.00 -19.59 31.11
C SER A 281 -2.01 -19.26 29.62
N ASP A 282 -2.19 -17.99 29.26
CA ASP A 282 -2.00 -17.51 27.88
C ASP A 282 -0.51 -17.43 27.51
N GLY A 283 0.37 -17.46 28.52
CA GLY A 283 1.81 -17.65 28.34
C GLY A 283 2.61 -17.75 29.64
N TRP A 284 3.92 -17.99 29.48
CA TRP A 284 4.87 -18.19 30.56
C TRP A 284 6.10 -17.30 30.38
N LEU A 285 6.49 -16.58 31.43
CA LEU A 285 7.74 -15.80 31.46
C LEU A 285 8.82 -16.60 32.17
N THR A 286 9.84 -17.05 31.45
CA THR A 286 11.03 -17.72 32.00
C THR A 286 12.28 -16.83 31.88
N GLN A 287 13.42 -17.30 32.38
CA GLN A 287 14.70 -16.60 32.21
C GLN A 287 15.10 -16.48 30.72
N ASP A 288 14.70 -17.44 29.88
CA ASP A 288 15.06 -17.51 28.46
C ASP A 288 14.16 -16.69 27.53
N GLY A 289 12.98 -16.26 28.00
CA GLY A 289 12.03 -15.49 27.21
C GLY A 289 10.59 -15.50 27.73
N LEU A 290 9.72 -14.75 27.05
CA LEU A 290 8.28 -14.84 27.18
C LEU A 290 7.74 -15.84 26.15
N TRP A 291 6.91 -16.78 26.58
CA TRP A 291 6.38 -17.87 25.76
C TRP A 291 4.86 -17.79 25.71
N LEU A 292 4.28 -17.30 24.62
CA LEU A 292 2.82 -17.16 24.49
C LEU A 292 2.22 -18.31 23.68
N VAL A 293 1.00 -18.76 24.03
CA VAL A 293 0.29 -19.79 23.24
C VAL A 293 -0.04 -19.24 21.86
N SER A 294 0.46 -19.91 20.82
CA SER A 294 0.62 -19.34 19.48
C SER A 294 -0.68 -18.87 18.82
N LYS A 295 -1.65 -19.77 18.68
CA LYS A 295 -2.93 -19.49 18.02
C LYS A 295 -3.75 -18.41 18.76
N PRO A 296 -4.03 -18.52 20.08
CA PRO A 296 -4.81 -17.52 20.81
C PRO A 296 -4.16 -16.13 20.82
N ALA A 297 -2.83 -16.06 20.99
CA ALA A 297 -2.12 -14.78 21.00
C ALA A 297 -2.22 -14.06 19.64
N VAL A 298 -2.04 -14.80 18.55
CA VAL A 298 -2.13 -14.26 17.18
C VAL A 298 -3.57 -13.90 16.79
N ASP A 299 -4.55 -14.74 17.14
CA ASP A 299 -5.96 -14.45 16.85
C ASP A 299 -6.43 -13.17 17.57
N GLN A 300 -6.02 -12.96 18.84
CA GLN A 300 -6.33 -11.75 19.60
C GLN A 300 -5.55 -10.52 19.12
N LEU A 301 -4.28 -10.66 18.76
CA LEU A 301 -3.46 -9.57 18.20
C LEU A 301 -4.04 -9.07 16.87
N ARG A 302 -4.38 -9.98 15.95
CA ARG A 302 -5.09 -9.62 14.71
C ARG A 302 -6.40 -8.90 14.98
N ALA A 303 -7.23 -9.43 15.87
CA ALA A 303 -8.52 -8.81 16.21
C ALA A 303 -8.35 -7.38 16.79
N HIS A 304 -7.33 -7.16 17.63
CA HIS A 304 -7.04 -5.84 18.16
C HIS A 304 -6.56 -4.86 17.07
N LEU A 305 -5.62 -5.26 16.22
CA LEU A 305 -5.08 -4.39 15.15
C LEU A 305 -6.18 -4.00 14.15
N LEU A 306 -7.03 -4.95 13.76
CA LEU A 306 -8.21 -4.67 12.93
C LEU A 306 -9.20 -3.71 13.62
N SER A 307 -9.40 -3.82 14.95
CA SER A 307 -10.26 -2.87 15.69
C SER A 307 -9.69 -1.45 15.78
N GLN A 308 -8.38 -1.28 15.58
CA GLN A 308 -7.71 0.02 15.50
C GLN A 308 -7.72 0.60 14.07
N GLY A 309 -8.38 -0.07 13.12
CA GLY A 309 -8.43 0.38 11.73
C GLY A 309 -7.12 0.17 10.95
N ILE A 310 -6.24 -0.72 11.42
CA ILE A 310 -4.99 -1.05 10.73
C ILE A 310 -5.30 -1.98 9.56
N GLU A 311 -5.20 -1.45 8.33
CA GLU A 311 -5.35 -2.21 7.09
C GLU A 311 -4.11 -3.10 6.84
N HIS A 312 -4.20 -4.04 5.89
CA HIS A 312 -3.13 -5.00 5.51
C HIS A 312 -2.73 -6.08 6.54
N ILE A 313 -3.43 -6.23 7.67
CA ILE A 313 -3.20 -7.38 8.58
C ILE A 313 -3.67 -8.70 7.92
N PRO A 314 -2.83 -9.76 7.88
CA PRO A 314 -3.23 -11.05 7.29
C PRO A 314 -4.46 -11.69 7.92
N THR A 315 -5.36 -12.20 7.09
CA THR A 315 -6.64 -12.80 7.52
C THR A 315 -6.50 -14.19 8.15
N SER A 316 -5.40 -14.90 7.87
CA SER A 316 -5.10 -16.25 8.38
C SER A 316 -3.83 -16.27 9.23
N ASN A 317 -3.63 -17.35 10.01
CA ASN A 317 -2.57 -17.36 11.02
C ASN A 317 -1.17 -17.62 10.43
N ALA A 318 -1.04 -18.41 9.37
CA ALA A 318 0.26 -18.72 8.78
C ALA A 318 1.02 -17.48 8.27
N PRO A 319 0.42 -16.56 7.48
CA PRO A 319 1.11 -15.33 7.08
C PRO A 319 1.25 -14.34 8.24
N MET A 320 0.40 -14.41 9.27
CA MET A 320 0.53 -13.58 10.47
C MET A 320 1.72 -14.03 11.35
N PHE A 321 2.03 -15.33 11.42
CA PHE A 321 3.28 -15.82 12.03
C PHE A 321 4.51 -15.34 11.25
N ASN A 322 4.46 -15.38 9.91
CA ASN A 322 5.54 -14.85 9.06
C ASN A 322 5.73 -13.35 9.32
N LEU A 323 4.65 -12.55 9.28
CA LEU A 323 4.70 -11.11 9.58
C LEU A 323 5.33 -10.81 10.94
N LEU A 324 4.98 -11.57 11.98
CA LEU A 324 5.58 -11.40 13.31
C LEU A 324 7.07 -11.76 13.34
N GLN A 325 7.51 -12.72 12.53
CA GLN A 325 8.91 -13.12 12.41
C GLN A 325 9.72 -12.11 11.58
N ASP A 326 9.18 -11.65 10.45
CA ASP A 326 9.78 -10.66 9.56
C ASP A 326 9.93 -9.30 10.25
N GLN A 327 8.96 -8.93 11.09
CA GLN A 327 9.01 -7.73 11.93
C GLN A 327 9.76 -7.96 13.27
N ALA A 328 10.47 -9.09 13.43
CA ALA A 328 11.29 -9.43 14.60
C ALA A 328 10.56 -9.33 15.97
N ILE A 329 9.24 -9.55 15.98
CA ILE A 329 8.42 -9.58 17.21
C ILE A 329 8.61 -10.91 17.95
N ILE A 330 8.87 -11.99 17.20
CA ILE A 330 9.09 -13.34 17.71
C ILE A 330 10.47 -13.89 17.32
N GLN A 331 11.06 -14.72 18.19
CA GLN A 331 12.30 -15.44 17.93
C GLN A 331 11.98 -16.78 17.25
N PRO A 332 12.60 -17.09 16.09
CA PRO A 332 12.41 -18.37 15.43
C PRO A 332 13.08 -19.52 16.21
N ASN A 333 12.58 -20.73 16.00
CA ASN A 333 13.15 -21.96 16.53
C ASN A 333 14.45 -22.35 15.79
N GLY A 334 15.08 -23.46 16.21
CA GLY A 334 16.33 -23.97 15.61
C GLY A 334 16.27 -24.31 14.12
N GLU A 335 15.07 -24.43 13.54
CA GLU A 335 14.83 -24.66 12.10
C GLU A 335 14.49 -23.36 11.34
N GLY A 336 14.45 -22.20 12.02
CA GLY A 336 14.04 -20.93 11.42
C GLY A 336 12.52 -20.71 11.36
N LYS A 337 11.71 -21.54 12.03
CA LYS A 337 10.23 -21.42 12.04
C LYS A 337 9.73 -20.64 13.25
N ALA A 338 8.61 -19.93 13.10
CA ALA A 338 7.97 -19.12 14.14
C ALA A 338 7.51 -19.88 15.39
N ILE A 339 7.09 -21.14 15.23
CA ILE A 339 6.41 -21.92 16.28
C ILE A 339 7.39 -22.86 16.99
N TRP A 340 7.32 -22.86 18.31
CA TRP A 340 8.02 -23.78 19.19
C TRP A 340 7.05 -24.78 19.80
N LYS A 341 7.50 -26.01 20.08
CA LYS A 341 6.74 -27.00 20.85
C LYS A 341 7.35 -27.12 22.24
N ALA A 342 6.58 -26.75 23.26
CA ALA A 342 7.05 -26.68 24.64
C ALA A 342 6.17 -27.53 25.57
N ASN A 343 6.83 -28.30 26.43
CA ASN A 343 6.21 -29.03 27.53
C ASN A 343 6.29 -28.16 28.80
N ILE A 344 5.12 -27.84 29.34
CA ILE A 344 4.96 -27.03 30.56
C ILE A 344 4.63 -27.97 31.71
N ASP A 345 5.35 -27.86 32.82
CA ASP A 345 5.15 -28.61 34.06
C ASP A 345 5.07 -27.63 35.23
N ASN A 346 3.94 -27.59 35.94
CA ASN A 346 3.78 -26.67 37.07
C ASN A 346 4.42 -27.17 38.38
N GLY A 347 5.10 -28.32 38.37
CA GLY A 347 5.70 -28.93 39.55
C GLY A 347 4.69 -29.48 40.57
N ARG A 348 3.39 -29.37 40.29
CA ARG A 348 2.27 -29.84 41.13
C ARG A 348 1.41 -30.90 40.42
N GLY A 349 2.01 -31.63 39.48
CA GLY A 349 1.39 -32.77 38.80
C GLY A 349 0.60 -32.43 37.53
N TRP A 350 0.45 -31.15 37.18
CA TRP A 350 -0.10 -30.75 35.88
C TRP A 350 1.03 -30.57 34.87
N LYS A 351 0.96 -31.34 33.77
CA LYS A 351 1.85 -31.19 32.61
C LYS A 351 1.05 -31.15 31.33
N ASN A 352 1.41 -30.27 30.40
CA ASN A 352 0.77 -30.22 29.08
C ASN A 352 1.72 -29.65 28.01
N THR A 353 1.48 -30.01 26.76
CA THR A 353 2.29 -29.60 25.60
C THR A 353 1.57 -28.51 24.82
N PHE A 354 2.27 -27.41 24.51
CA PHE A 354 1.70 -26.29 23.76
C PHE A 354 2.58 -25.90 22.56
N THR A 355 1.93 -25.41 21.52
CA THR A 355 2.59 -24.67 20.44
C THR A 355 2.68 -23.19 20.85
N VAL A 356 3.90 -22.71 21.08
CA VAL A 356 4.17 -21.39 21.65
C VAL A 356 5.04 -20.52 20.75
N LEU A 357 4.94 -19.21 20.93
CA LEU A 357 5.80 -18.19 20.32
C LEU A 357 6.77 -17.67 21.37
N LYS A 358 8.05 -17.61 21.03
CA LYS A 358 9.09 -17.04 21.90
C LYS A 358 9.26 -15.55 21.61
N ILE A 359 9.13 -14.70 22.61
CA ILE A 359 9.23 -13.24 22.53
C ILE A 359 10.31 -12.75 23.48
N ALA A 360 11.09 -11.74 23.07
CA ALA A 360 12.07 -11.10 23.93
C ALA A 360 11.35 -10.29 25.03
N PRO A 361 11.59 -10.53 26.34
CA PRO A 361 10.89 -9.80 27.41
C PRO A 361 11.11 -8.28 27.36
N ALA A 362 12.24 -7.82 26.82
CA ALA A 362 12.53 -6.40 26.60
C ALA A 362 11.64 -5.73 25.54
N LEU A 363 11.03 -6.50 24.64
CA LEU A 363 10.06 -5.98 23.67
C LEU A 363 8.75 -5.58 24.37
N ILE A 364 8.37 -6.31 25.42
CA ILE A 364 7.12 -6.07 26.17
C ILE A 364 7.36 -5.12 27.33
N TRP A 365 8.39 -5.38 28.15
CA TRP A 365 8.77 -4.57 29.31
C TRP A 365 10.19 -4.00 29.11
N PRO A 366 10.30 -2.73 28.64
CA PRO A 366 11.57 -2.03 28.54
C PRO A 366 12.28 -1.93 29.89
N ASN A 367 11.51 -1.63 30.94
CA ASN A 367 11.99 -1.59 32.32
C ASN A 367 11.90 -2.99 32.95
N ALA A 368 13.02 -3.51 33.46
CA ALA A 368 13.05 -4.84 34.08
C ALA A 368 12.21 -4.94 35.36
N THR A 369 11.93 -3.81 36.02
CA THR A 369 11.11 -3.70 37.24
C THR A 369 9.61 -3.84 37.00
N GLU A 370 9.14 -3.73 35.76
CA GLU A 370 7.72 -3.90 35.39
C GLU A 370 7.36 -5.35 35.04
N ARG A 371 8.35 -6.25 35.04
CA ARG A 371 8.16 -7.65 34.67
C ARG A 371 7.47 -8.43 35.78
N PRO A 372 6.47 -9.27 35.47
CA PRO A 372 5.93 -10.25 36.41
C PRO A 372 7.01 -11.19 36.96
N GLU A 373 6.74 -11.81 38.11
CA GLU A 373 7.60 -12.88 38.65
C GLU A 373 7.75 -14.01 37.63
N ALA A 374 8.97 -14.55 37.50
CA ALA A 374 9.26 -15.64 36.59
C ALA A 374 8.51 -16.93 36.97
N TYR A 375 8.16 -17.73 35.97
CA TYR A 375 7.45 -18.98 36.17
C TYR A 375 8.26 -19.95 37.03
N THR A 376 7.65 -20.44 38.10
CA THR A 376 8.30 -21.35 39.07
C THR A 376 8.26 -22.82 38.65
N GLY A 377 7.52 -23.16 37.59
CA GLY A 377 7.50 -24.49 36.98
C GLY A 377 8.63 -24.69 35.97
N THR A 378 8.64 -25.86 35.34
CA THR A 378 9.63 -26.19 34.30
C THR A 378 9.01 -26.04 32.91
N LEU A 379 9.69 -25.33 32.02
CA LEU A 379 9.37 -25.26 30.59
C LEU A 379 10.51 -25.94 29.83
N THR A 380 10.23 -27.04 29.13
CA THR A 380 11.20 -27.70 28.25
C THR A 380 10.75 -27.64 26.80
N VAL A 381 11.66 -27.24 25.91
CA VAL A 381 11.44 -27.22 24.46
C VAL A 381 11.83 -28.57 23.89
N GLU A 382 11.00 -29.14 23.02
CA GLU A 382 11.39 -30.32 22.26
C GLU A 382 12.40 -29.92 21.15
N ALA A 383 13.60 -30.52 21.20
CA ALA A 383 14.54 -30.43 20.09
C ALA A 383 13.98 -31.20 18.89
N ALA A 384 14.01 -30.58 17.70
CA ALA A 384 13.38 -31.12 16.51
C ALA A 384 14.02 -32.45 16.06
N GLY A 385 13.33 -33.55 16.35
CA GLY A 385 13.49 -34.82 15.65
C GLY A 385 12.52 -34.91 14.47
N PRO A 386 12.85 -35.63 13.39
CA PRO A 386 12.01 -35.71 12.21
C PRO A 386 10.85 -36.71 12.41
N VAL A 387 9.59 -36.28 12.36
CA VAL A 387 8.53 -36.99 11.61
C VAL A 387 7.26 -36.17 11.34
N GLU A 388 6.70 -36.45 10.15
CA GLU A 388 5.28 -36.59 9.76
C GLU A 388 4.25 -35.46 9.97
N GLU A 389 3.62 -35.11 8.84
CA GLU A 389 2.27 -34.53 8.77
C GLU A 389 1.23 -35.59 9.17
N VAL A 390 0.29 -35.24 10.04
CA VAL A 390 -0.97 -35.98 10.20
C VAL A 390 -2.13 -34.99 10.38
N GLU A 391 -3.06 -35.01 9.44
CA GLU A 391 -4.33 -34.30 9.53
C GLU A 391 -5.40 -35.12 10.30
N GLN A 392 -6.35 -34.39 10.89
CA GLN A 392 -7.69 -34.83 11.34
C GLN A 392 -7.83 -35.85 12.49
N ALA A 393 -8.53 -35.41 13.57
CA ALA A 393 -9.69 -36.12 14.11
C ALA A 393 -10.51 -35.26 15.11
N LEU A 394 -11.78 -34.99 14.75
CA LEU A 394 -13.03 -35.04 15.56
C LEU A 394 -13.05 -34.35 16.96
N VAL A 395 -13.81 -33.28 17.18
CA VAL A 395 -15.30 -33.15 17.29
C VAL A 395 -15.92 -33.82 18.53
N GLY A 396 -16.50 -32.98 19.40
CA GLY A 396 -17.74 -33.30 20.13
C GLY A 396 -17.65 -33.71 21.61
N ALA A 397 -17.98 -32.78 22.51
CA ALA A 397 -18.65 -33.07 23.78
C ALA A 397 -19.45 -31.84 24.25
N ALA A 398 -20.77 -31.97 24.36
CA ALA A 398 -21.64 -30.95 24.94
C ALA A 398 -21.74 -31.10 26.47
N GLU A 399 -22.49 -30.19 27.10
CA GLU A 399 -22.65 -29.97 28.54
C GLU A 399 -23.13 -31.21 29.35
N PRO A 400 -23.16 -31.10 30.69
CA PRO A 400 -24.44 -30.69 31.25
C PRO A 400 -24.39 -29.54 32.28
N LEU A 401 -25.42 -28.69 32.20
CA LEU A 401 -25.79 -27.67 33.18
C LEU A 401 -26.04 -28.26 34.58
N SER A 402 -25.84 -27.45 35.62
CA SER A 402 -26.44 -27.66 36.94
C SER A 402 -26.81 -26.32 37.58
N VAL A 403 -27.92 -26.32 38.33
CA VAL A 403 -28.77 -25.15 38.54
C VAL A 403 -28.65 -24.58 39.96
N GLY A 404 -28.51 -23.25 40.04
CA GLY A 404 -29.09 -22.43 41.11
C GLY A 404 -28.32 -22.26 42.43
N ASN A 405 -28.05 -21.00 42.82
CA ASN A 405 -29.03 -20.30 43.66
C ASN A 405 -28.82 -18.78 43.74
N ASN A 406 -29.87 -18.07 44.18
CA ASN A 406 -29.93 -16.61 44.31
C ASN A 406 -28.94 -16.01 45.33
N ASN A 407 -28.39 -14.81 45.05
CA ASN A 407 -28.77 -13.64 45.85
C ASN A 407 -28.36 -12.25 45.28
N LYS A 408 -29.40 -11.43 45.09
CA LYS A 408 -29.53 -9.96 45.28
C LYS A 408 -28.30 -9.02 45.22
N ILE A 409 -28.44 -8.07 44.30
CA ILE A 409 -27.87 -6.70 44.28
C ILE A 409 -28.31 -5.91 45.53
N PRO A 410 -27.51 -4.94 46.03
CA PRO A 410 -27.95 -3.53 45.94
C PRO A 410 -26.95 -2.62 45.23
N ALA A 411 -27.46 -1.49 44.70
CA ALA A 411 -26.71 -0.52 43.89
C ALA A 411 -26.58 0.85 44.57
N ALA A 412 -25.96 1.81 43.85
CA ALA A 412 -25.67 3.21 44.21
C ALA A 412 -24.42 3.39 45.11
N VAL A 413 -23.61 4.46 45.01
CA VAL A 413 -23.95 5.88 44.78
C VAL A 413 -22.89 6.63 43.91
N ASN A 414 -23.32 7.70 43.24
CA ASN A 414 -22.51 8.66 42.44
C ASN A 414 -21.42 9.42 43.22
N GLN A 415 -20.40 9.96 42.51
CA GLN A 415 -20.00 11.41 42.49
C GLN A 415 -18.70 11.59 41.65
N THR A 416 -18.78 12.16 40.44
CA THR A 416 -18.55 13.58 40.02
C THR A 416 -17.10 14.10 39.94
N ALA A 417 -16.72 14.45 38.70
CA ALA A 417 -15.77 15.52 38.29
C ALA A 417 -14.28 15.33 38.65
N GLN A 418 -13.29 15.97 37.99
CA GLN A 418 -13.31 17.16 37.12
C GLN A 418 -12.40 17.02 35.87
N GLN A 419 -12.69 17.82 34.84
CA GLN A 419 -11.80 18.04 33.69
C GLN A 419 -10.64 18.98 34.06
N SER A 420 -9.48 18.80 33.43
CA SER A 420 -8.44 19.84 33.34
C SER A 420 -8.11 20.13 31.87
N SER A 421 -8.08 21.41 31.52
CA SER A 421 -7.93 21.90 30.15
C SER A 421 -6.48 22.30 29.85
N GLN A 422 -5.99 21.94 28.67
CA GLN A 422 -4.74 22.48 28.12
C GLN A 422 -4.92 22.95 26.66
N LYS A 423 -4.07 23.91 26.28
CA LYS A 423 -4.24 24.79 25.10
C LYS A 423 -4.07 24.06 23.77
N GLN A 424 -4.89 24.41 22.79
CA GLN A 424 -4.66 24.09 21.38
C GLN A 424 -3.59 25.01 20.77
N ALA A 425 -2.70 24.43 19.97
CA ALA A 425 -1.96 25.11 18.91
C ALA A 425 -2.71 24.94 17.56
N PRO A 426 -2.41 25.73 16.51
CA PRO A 426 -3.14 25.68 15.25
C PRO A 426 -2.98 24.35 14.51
N ALA A 427 -4.03 23.92 13.81
CA ALA A 427 -3.98 22.74 12.95
C ALA A 427 -3.28 23.04 11.60
N PRO A 428 -2.53 22.08 11.03
CA PRO A 428 -2.03 22.19 9.66
C PRO A 428 -3.18 22.12 8.65
N VAL A 429 -3.02 22.84 7.55
CA VAL A 429 -4.01 22.95 6.46
C VAL A 429 -4.13 21.62 5.72
N LYS A 430 -5.35 21.23 5.35
CA LYS A 430 -5.63 20.06 4.51
C LYS A 430 -5.84 20.47 3.06
N ASP A 431 -4.82 20.33 2.23
CA ASP A 431 -4.96 20.24 0.77
C ASP A 431 -4.28 18.95 0.30
N PHE A 432 -5.09 17.95 -0.10
CA PHE A 432 -4.61 16.61 -0.47
C PHE A 432 -5.05 16.17 -1.88
N ASP A 433 -5.68 17.05 -2.67
CA ASP A 433 -6.12 16.72 -4.05
C ASP A 433 -4.97 16.77 -5.08
N ALA A 434 -3.83 17.43 -4.78
CA ALA A 434 -2.64 17.45 -5.64
C ALA A 434 -1.86 16.10 -5.67
N LEU A 435 -2.36 15.09 -4.96
CA LEU A 435 -1.69 13.82 -4.70
C LEU A 435 -2.19 12.66 -5.56
N ASP A 436 -3.39 12.72 -6.16
CA ASP A 436 -3.80 11.71 -7.16
C ASP A 436 -3.18 12.02 -8.55
N GLU A 437 -2.88 13.28 -8.87
CA GLU A 437 -2.06 13.73 -10.02
C GLU A 437 -0.54 13.38 -9.84
N LEU A 438 -0.24 12.38 -9.01
CA LEU A 438 1.09 11.82 -8.74
C LEU A 438 1.29 10.48 -9.46
N LEU A 439 0.20 9.76 -9.71
CA LEU A 439 0.23 8.35 -10.13
C LEU A 439 0.52 8.15 -11.63
N ASP A 440 0.29 9.15 -12.47
CA ASP A 440 0.53 9.09 -13.93
C ASP A 440 2.03 9.12 -14.34
N LEU A 441 2.97 9.19 -13.39
CA LEU A 441 4.40 9.32 -13.70
C LEU A 441 5.06 8.03 -14.25
N PHE A 442 4.43 6.86 -14.07
CA PHE A 442 5.05 5.55 -14.32
C PHE A 442 4.10 4.54 -15.00
N PRO A 443 4.09 4.44 -16.35
CA PRO A 443 3.49 3.31 -17.05
C PRO A 443 4.37 2.05 -16.92
N ASP A 444 3.75 0.92 -16.55
CA ASP A 444 4.43 -0.38 -16.37
C ASP A 444 5.15 -0.89 -17.64
N PRO A 445 6.37 -1.46 -17.53
CA PRO A 445 7.07 -2.06 -18.65
C PRO A 445 6.56 -3.48 -18.98
N VAL A 446 6.38 -3.76 -20.28
CA VAL A 446 5.99 -5.08 -20.79
C VAL A 446 7.18 -6.06 -20.75
N PRO A 447 7.07 -7.23 -20.08
CA PRO A 447 8.11 -8.26 -20.13
C PRO A 447 8.17 -8.93 -21.51
N ALA A 448 9.38 -9.08 -22.06
CA ALA A 448 9.60 -9.79 -23.32
C ALA A 448 9.36 -11.31 -23.18
N ALA A 449 8.71 -11.91 -24.17
CA ALA A 449 8.32 -13.32 -24.16
C ALA A 449 9.47 -14.27 -24.57
N PRO A 450 9.48 -15.49 -24.01
CA PRO A 450 9.99 -16.67 -24.70
C PRO A 450 8.90 -17.73 -24.95
N THR A 451 8.65 -18.01 -26.22
CA THR A 451 8.29 -19.32 -26.83
C THR A 451 7.49 -20.38 -26.04
N ALA A 452 6.28 -20.66 -26.54
CA ALA A 452 5.54 -21.94 -26.45
C ALA A 452 6.26 -23.08 -27.23
N PRO A 453 5.88 -24.39 -27.20
CA PRO A 453 4.58 -25.04 -26.87
C PRO A 453 4.69 -26.15 -25.76
N VAL A 454 3.68 -26.92 -25.33
CA VAL A 454 2.66 -27.76 -26.03
C VAL A 454 1.38 -27.94 -25.17
N GLN A 455 0.30 -28.33 -25.87
CA GLN A 455 -1.09 -28.56 -25.44
C GLN A 455 -1.29 -29.60 -24.31
N SER A 456 -2.28 -29.35 -23.45
CA SER A 456 -3.41 -30.27 -23.22
C SER A 456 -4.63 -29.49 -22.69
N SER A 457 -5.83 -30.03 -22.93
CA SER A 457 -7.13 -29.40 -22.64
C SER A 457 -8.03 -30.37 -21.84
N PRO A 458 -9.26 -30.01 -21.48
CA PRO A 458 -9.57 -29.59 -20.11
C PRO A 458 -10.44 -30.60 -19.35
N GLU A 459 -10.50 -30.46 -18.03
CA GLU A 459 -11.56 -31.10 -17.23
C GLU A 459 -12.25 -30.08 -16.31
N SER A 460 -13.55 -30.25 -16.17
CA SER A 460 -14.51 -29.28 -15.63
C SER A 460 -14.86 -29.56 -14.17
N THR A 461 -15.16 -28.52 -13.40
CA THR A 461 -16.24 -28.58 -12.40
C THR A 461 -16.96 -27.24 -12.31
N ASP A 462 -18.30 -27.32 -12.40
CA ASP A 462 -19.26 -26.30 -11.97
C ASP A 462 -19.19 -26.12 -10.44
N ASP A 463 -19.53 -24.95 -9.90
CA ASP A 463 -20.91 -24.62 -9.46
C ASP A 463 -20.96 -23.21 -8.80
N ASP A 464 -22.16 -22.80 -8.40
CA ASP A 464 -22.65 -21.56 -7.75
C ASP A 464 -23.42 -20.59 -8.65
N GLN A 465 -24.54 -21.10 -9.20
CA GLN A 465 -25.66 -20.26 -9.64
C GLN A 465 -26.49 -19.73 -8.47
N ILE A 466 -26.92 -18.47 -8.54
CA ILE A 466 -28.01 -17.93 -7.71
C ILE A 466 -29.23 -17.67 -8.62
N PRO A 467 -30.43 -18.16 -8.29
CA PRO A 467 -31.54 -18.28 -9.24
C PRO A 467 -32.30 -16.97 -9.49
N PHE A 468 -32.78 -16.79 -10.73
CA PHE A 468 -33.69 -15.72 -11.15
C PHE A 468 -35.12 -16.25 -11.28
N SER A 469 -36.12 -15.55 -10.72
CA SER A 469 -37.54 -15.83 -10.97
C SER A 469 -38.07 -15.01 -12.17
N PRO A 470 -38.90 -15.59 -13.05
CA PRO A 470 -39.40 -14.90 -14.25
C PRO A 470 -40.69 -14.08 -14.02
N PRO A 471 -40.99 -13.07 -14.85
CA PRO A 471 -42.20 -12.26 -14.76
C PRO A 471 -43.39 -12.87 -15.53
N PRO A 472 -44.65 -12.69 -15.06
CA PRO A 472 -45.84 -13.15 -15.78
C PRO A 472 -46.37 -12.12 -16.81
N LYS A 473 -46.89 -12.64 -17.93
CA LYS A 473 -47.72 -11.99 -18.97
C LYS A 473 -48.58 -13.09 -19.63
N PRO A 474 -49.60 -12.77 -20.45
CA PRO A 474 -50.70 -11.83 -20.24
C PRO A 474 -52.06 -12.45 -20.65
N SER A 475 -53.18 -11.71 -20.56
CA SER A 475 -54.45 -12.01 -21.27
C SER A 475 -55.39 -10.78 -21.26
N ALA A 476 -56.20 -10.48 -22.27
CA ALA A 476 -56.17 -10.93 -23.67
C ALA A 476 -56.97 -9.96 -24.59
N ARG A 477 -56.41 -9.69 -25.79
CA ARG A 477 -57.06 -9.58 -27.11
C ARG A 477 -58.28 -8.63 -27.32
N LEU A 478 -58.13 -7.65 -28.24
CA LEU A 478 -58.88 -7.58 -29.53
C LEU A 478 -58.42 -6.40 -30.45
N SER A 479 -58.15 -6.75 -31.71
CA SER A 479 -58.32 -6.00 -32.99
C SER A 479 -57.83 -4.55 -33.22
N GLN A 480 -56.72 -4.46 -33.98
CA GLN A 480 -56.34 -3.59 -35.14
C GLN A 480 -57.43 -2.76 -35.89
N PRO A 481 -57.08 -1.88 -36.89
CA PRO A 481 -55.92 -0.96 -37.04
C PRO A 481 -56.27 0.40 -37.76
N LYS A 482 -55.32 1.36 -37.87
CA LYS A 482 -54.90 2.05 -39.14
C LYS A 482 -53.89 3.21 -38.97
N GLN A 483 -53.22 3.56 -40.08
CA GLN A 483 -52.12 4.55 -40.24
C GLN A 483 -52.63 5.96 -40.58
N ALA A 484 -51.78 7.00 -40.40
CA ALA A 484 -51.55 8.10 -41.36
C ALA A 484 -50.32 8.97 -40.97
N MET A 485 -49.79 9.74 -41.93
CA MET A 485 -48.56 10.55 -41.87
C MET A 485 -48.84 12.06 -41.63
N ALA A 486 -47.85 12.85 -41.16
CA ALA A 486 -47.38 14.13 -41.76
C ALA A 486 -46.58 15.03 -40.76
N ASP A 487 -45.56 15.74 -41.28
CA ASP A 487 -44.87 16.91 -40.67
C ASP A 487 -45.59 18.24 -41.09
N PRO A 488 -45.02 19.46 -40.89
CA PRO A 488 -44.78 20.28 -39.68
C PRO A 488 -45.65 21.59 -39.78
N PRO A 489 -45.21 22.88 -39.61
CA PRO A 489 -44.18 23.55 -38.78
C PRO A 489 -44.65 24.84 -38.01
N MET A 490 -43.73 25.44 -37.22
CA MET A 490 -43.73 26.83 -36.64
C MET A 490 -44.74 27.11 -35.49
N SER A 491 -44.47 27.93 -34.46
CA SER A 491 -43.76 29.22 -34.42
C SER A 491 -43.20 29.57 -33.02
N GLU A 492 -42.39 30.64 -32.98
CA GLU A 492 -41.82 31.27 -31.78
C GLU A 492 -42.87 31.84 -30.81
N THR A 493 -42.57 31.85 -29.50
CA THR A 493 -42.72 33.03 -28.62
C THR A 493 -42.09 32.78 -27.25
N ALA A 494 -41.39 33.78 -26.71
CA ALA A 494 -40.87 33.76 -25.34
C ALA A 494 -41.97 34.11 -24.31
N PRO A 495 -41.93 33.58 -23.08
CA PRO A 495 -42.73 34.09 -21.97
C PRO A 495 -41.94 35.08 -21.11
N ALA A 496 -42.49 36.28 -20.93
CA ALA A 496 -42.16 37.11 -19.78
C ALA A 496 -42.80 36.53 -18.50
N THR A 497 -42.24 36.88 -17.35
CA THR A 497 -42.67 36.49 -16.01
C THR A 497 -44.11 36.88 -15.68
N ASP A 498 -44.86 35.99 -15.05
CA ASP A 498 -45.64 36.36 -13.84
C ASP A 498 -45.81 35.18 -12.88
N ALA A 499 -46.12 35.48 -11.61
CA ALA A 499 -45.89 34.58 -10.49
C ALA A 499 -47.12 33.79 -9.97
N ALA A 500 -46.79 32.68 -9.31
CA ALA A 500 -47.56 32.04 -8.23
C ALA A 500 -48.99 31.53 -8.53
N LYS A 501 -49.06 30.23 -8.86
CA LYS A 501 -49.95 29.31 -8.12
C LYS A 501 -49.16 28.10 -7.64
N ASN A 502 -48.89 28.06 -6.33
CA ASN A 502 -48.34 26.89 -5.67
C ASN A 502 -49.37 25.74 -5.73
N SER A 503 -49.16 24.83 -6.67
CA SER A 503 -49.74 23.49 -6.64
C SER A 503 -48.64 22.54 -6.19
N THR A 504 -48.78 21.99 -5.00
CA THR A 504 -47.85 21.02 -4.42
C THR A 504 -47.91 19.70 -5.17
N ASP A 505 -47.13 19.61 -6.25
CA ASP A 505 -46.89 18.36 -6.97
C ASP A 505 -45.41 18.26 -7.40
N SER A 506 -44.52 18.58 -6.45
CA SER A 506 -43.08 18.27 -6.57
C SER A 506 -42.85 16.77 -6.32
N ALA A 507 -43.45 15.92 -7.16
CA ALA A 507 -43.13 14.50 -7.17
C ALA A 507 -41.61 14.37 -7.35
N GLN A 508 -40.88 13.88 -6.33
CA GLN A 508 -39.42 13.82 -6.32
C GLN A 508 -38.90 13.20 -7.63
N ASN A 509 -38.35 14.03 -8.51
CA ASN A 509 -37.87 13.60 -9.81
C ASN A 509 -36.47 13.00 -9.68
N HIS A 510 -36.39 11.86 -8.99
CA HIS A 510 -35.14 11.16 -8.68
C HIS A 510 -34.30 10.85 -9.92
N GLY A 511 -34.94 10.66 -11.09
CA GLY A 511 -34.25 10.47 -12.35
C GLY A 511 -33.52 11.74 -12.82
N ALA A 512 -34.17 12.90 -12.76
CA ALA A 512 -33.57 14.17 -13.16
C ALA A 512 -32.52 14.64 -12.15
N ASN A 513 -32.80 14.47 -10.86
CA ASN A 513 -31.86 14.75 -9.78
C ASN A 513 -30.62 13.85 -9.87
N PHE A 514 -30.79 12.56 -10.22
CA PHE A 514 -29.68 11.66 -10.50
C PHE A 514 -28.81 12.13 -11.67
N LEU A 515 -29.41 12.54 -12.81
CA LEU A 515 -28.64 13.07 -13.94
C LEU A 515 -27.92 14.38 -13.61
N ALA A 516 -28.56 15.29 -12.88
CA ALA A 516 -27.92 16.54 -12.42
C ALA A 516 -26.76 16.27 -11.46
N TRP A 517 -26.93 15.35 -10.50
CA TRP A 517 -25.87 14.89 -9.61
C TRP A 517 -24.73 14.20 -10.38
N LEU A 518 -25.07 13.39 -11.39
CA LEU A 518 -24.10 12.66 -12.20
C LEU A 518 -23.23 13.63 -13.02
N LYS A 519 -23.87 14.57 -13.72
CA LYS A 519 -23.20 15.62 -14.48
C LYS A 519 -22.36 16.54 -13.59
N GLY A 520 -22.93 17.02 -12.48
CA GLY A 520 -22.18 17.83 -11.50
C GLY A 520 -21.02 17.08 -10.87
N GLY A 521 -21.19 15.79 -10.60
CA GLY A 521 -20.16 14.90 -10.05
C GLY A 521 -19.03 14.61 -11.03
N VAL A 522 -19.31 14.51 -12.34
CA VAL A 522 -18.26 14.39 -13.37
C VAL A 522 -17.52 15.72 -13.56
N ILE A 523 -18.24 16.86 -13.64
CA ILE A 523 -17.63 18.19 -13.76
C ILE A 523 -16.75 18.55 -12.56
N SER A 524 -17.14 18.14 -11.35
CA SER A 524 -16.34 18.33 -10.12
C SER A 524 -15.32 17.22 -9.86
N HIS A 525 -15.08 16.32 -10.83
CA HIS A 525 -14.19 15.15 -10.74
C HIS A 525 -14.50 14.14 -9.61
N ARG A 526 -15.52 14.39 -8.79
CA ARG A 526 -16.03 13.51 -7.73
C ARG A 526 -16.50 12.14 -8.25
N ILE A 527 -16.95 12.07 -9.51
CA ILE A 527 -17.30 10.84 -10.21
C ILE A 527 -16.24 10.57 -11.27
N ILE A 528 -15.28 9.72 -10.91
CA ILE A 528 -14.24 9.24 -11.80
C ILE A 528 -14.86 8.52 -13.00
N ILE A 529 -14.38 8.88 -14.19
CA ILE A 529 -14.75 8.33 -15.49
C ILE A 529 -13.59 7.52 -16.07
N ASN A 530 -13.88 6.52 -16.90
CA ASN A 530 -12.91 5.72 -17.66
C ASN A 530 -11.81 4.94 -16.89
N ASP A 531 -11.67 5.10 -15.58
CA ASP A 531 -10.81 4.28 -14.72
C ASP A 531 -11.30 2.82 -14.55
N ALA A 532 -10.42 1.91 -14.13
CA ALA A 532 -10.72 0.50 -13.85
C ALA A 532 -11.77 0.27 -12.74
N LYS A 533 -11.97 1.24 -11.83
CA LYS A 533 -13.01 1.25 -10.78
C LYS A 533 -14.09 2.31 -11.01
N ALA A 534 -14.07 2.98 -12.17
CA ALA A 534 -15.12 3.92 -12.56
C ALA A 534 -16.49 3.24 -12.64
N ARG A 535 -17.54 4.06 -12.53
CA ARG A 535 -18.94 3.63 -12.74
C ARG A 535 -19.58 4.31 -13.94
N VAL A 536 -18.78 5.09 -14.66
CA VAL A 536 -19.10 5.84 -15.88
C VAL A 536 -17.92 5.68 -16.81
N HIS A 537 -18.18 5.27 -18.05
CA HIS A 537 -17.15 5.16 -19.10
C HIS A 537 -17.68 5.82 -20.37
N THR A 538 -16.80 6.17 -21.31
CA THR A 538 -17.20 6.49 -22.69
C THR A 538 -16.99 5.24 -23.54
N VAL A 539 -18.02 4.82 -24.28
CA VAL A 539 -18.02 3.65 -25.17
C VAL A 539 -18.91 3.98 -26.37
N ASP A 540 -18.43 3.74 -27.60
CA ASP A 540 -19.15 4.10 -28.83
C ASP A 540 -19.51 5.60 -28.87
N SER A 541 -18.54 6.43 -28.48
CA SER A 541 -18.66 7.89 -28.37
C SER A 541 -19.84 8.39 -27.50
N THR A 542 -20.34 7.55 -26.58
CA THR A 542 -21.40 7.93 -25.63
C THR A 542 -21.12 7.46 -24.20
N ALA A 543 -21.84 8.02 -23.22
CA ALA A 543 -21.71 7.65 -21.82
C ALA A 543 -22.32 6.27 -21.54
N PHE A 544 -21.56 5.40 -20.88
CA PHE A 544 -21.96 4.10 -20.37
C PHE A 544 -21.99 4.11 -18.83
N LEU A 545 -23.16 3.87 -18.24
CA LEU A 545 -23.42 3.93 -16.79
C LEU A 545 -23.50 2.52 -16.19
N VAL A 546 -22.56 2.15 -15.32
CA VAL A 546 -22.44 0.81 -14.74
C VAL A 546 -23.55 0.56 -13.70
N SER A 547 -24.38 -0.44 -13.96
CA SER A 547 -25.57 -0.77 -13.16
C SER A 547 -25.37 -2.08 -12.38
N PRO A 548 -25.76 -2.16 -11.10
CA PRO A 548 -26.51 -1.17 -10.32
C PRO A 548 -25.64 -0.12 -9.59
N ASP A 549 -24.32 -0.22 -9.69
CA ASP A 549 -23.41 0.43 -8.74
C ASP A 549 -23.40 1.97 -8.80
N ILE A 550 -23.70 2.58 -9.95
CA ILE A 550 -23.88 4.04 -10.04
C ILE A 550 -25.13 4.52 -9.27
N PHE A 551 -26.22 3.76 -9.31
CA PHE A 551 -27.47 4.08 -8.61
C PHE A 551 -27.36 3.80 -7.11
N LYS A 552 -26.63 2.74 -6.73
CA LYS A 552 -26.27 2.49 -5.32
C LYS A 552 -25.46 3.63 -4.73
N ARG A 553 -24.46 4.15 -5.46
CA ARG A 553 -23.67 5.30 -5.02
C ARG A 553 -24.55 6.54 -4.81
N TYR A 554 -25.41 6.89 -5.77
CA TYR A 554 -26.33 8.02 -5.61
C TYR A 554 -27.30 7.84 -4.43
N ALA A 555 -27.86 6.65 -4.23
CA ALA A 555 -28.79 6.37 -3.14
C ALA A 555 -28.14 6.52 -1.75
N LEU A 556 -26.88 6.08 -1.57
CA LEU A 556 -26.11 6.26 -0.33
C LEU A 556 -25.90 7.74 0.02
N GLU A 557 -25.78 8.61 -0.98
CA GLU A 557 -25.61 10.05 -0.79
C GLU A 557 -26.93 10.79 -0.53
N HIS A 558 -28.08 10.12 -0.71
CA HIS A 558 -29.42 10.69 -0.54
C HIS A 558 -30.31 9.81 0.37
N PRO A 559 -30.05 9.72 1.69
CA PRO A 559 -30.78 8.83 2.61
C PRO A 559 -32.31 9.02 2.64
N ALA A 560 -32.80 10.21 2.24
CA ALA A 560 -34.24 10.47 2.11
C ALA A 560 -34.96 9.49 1.14
N ILE A 561 -34.23 8.93 0.17
CA ILE A 561 -34.77 7.96 -0.80
C ILE A 561 -35.09 6.62 -0.13
N GLU A 562 -34.40 6.25 0.96
CA GLU A 562 -34.69 5.00 1.68
C GLU A 562 -36.10 4.96 2.29
N HIS A 563 -36.66 6.12 2.64
CA HIS A 563 -37.99 6.18 3.23
C HIS A 563 -39.07 5.85 2.18
N GLU A 564 -39.02 6.49 1.02
CA GLU A 564 -39.89 6.21 -0.14
C GLU A 564 -39.68 4.79 -0.69
N ALA A 565 -38.47 4.24 -0.59
CA ALA A 565 -38.17 2.87 -1.00
C ALA A 565 -38.85 1.83 -0.09
N LYS A 566 -38.85 2.05 1.23
CA LYS A 566 -39.55 1.22 2.22
C LYS A 566 -41.07 1.24 2.04
N GLU A 567 -41.66 2.38 1.69
CA GLU A 567 -43.11 2.48 1.39
C GLU A 567 -43.53 1.69 0.14
N ARG A 568 -42.58 1.35 -0.75
CA ARG A 568 -42.84 0.67 -2.03
C ARG A 568 -42.31 -0.76 -2.09
N ASP A 569 -41.76 -1.27 -0.99
CA ASP A 569 -41.08 -2.57 -0.89
C ASP A 569 -39.97 -2.73 -1.96
N LEU A 570 -39.09 -1.72 -2.06
CA LEU A 570 -37.97 -1.67 -2.99
C LEU A 570 -36.68 -1.24 -2.28
N GLU A 571 -35.54 -1.54 -2.89
CA GLU A 571 -34.26 -0.94 -2.48
C GLU A 571 -34.13 0.49 -3.04
N ALA A 572 -33.47 1.39 -2.30
CA ALA A 572 -33.38 2.81 -2.68
C ALA A 572 -32.78 3.03 -4.09
N TRP A 573 -31.77 2.24 -4.48
CA TRP A 573 -31.19 2.32 -5.83
C TRP A 573 -32.18 1.91 -6.94
N GLN A 574 -33.14 1.02 -6.66
CA GLN A 574 -34.15 0.60 -7.62
C GLN A 574 -35.18 1.70 -7.87
N VAL A 575 -35.53 2.50 -6.84
CA VAL A 575 -36.40 3.68 -6.99
C VAL A 575 -35.75 4.68 -7.95
N VAL A 576 -34.45 4.94 -7.78
CA VAL A 576 -33.68 5.85 -8.63
C VAL A 576 -33.56 5.30 -10.05
N GLN A 577 -33.16 4.04 -10.21
CA GLN A 577 -32.98 3.41 -11.51
C GLN A 577 -34.29 3.38 -12.32
N ARG A 578 -35.42 2.99 -11.70
CA ARG A 578 -36.75 3.06 -12.35
C ARG A 578 -37.16 4.49 -12.70
N SER A 579 -36.74 5.48 -11.92
CA SER A 579 -37.02 6.90 -12.19
C SER A 579 -36.16 7.45 -13.34
N PHE A 580 -34.90 7.03 -13.43
CA PHE A 580 -34.03 7.29 -14.57
C PHE A 580 -34.56 6.64 -15.86
N GLU A 581 -34.97 5.37 -15.82
CA GLU A 581 -35.53 4.68 -17.01
C GLU A 581 -36.78 5.36 -17.57
N LYS A 582 -37.62 5.99 -16.72
CA LYS A 582 -38.80 6.76 -17.15
C LYS A 582 -38.43 8.00 -17.97
N LEU A 583 -37.22 8.56 -17.81
CA LEU A 583 -36.75 9.69 -18.61
C LEU A 583 -36.39 9.29 -20.06
N LYS A 584 -36.21 7.99 -20.33
CA LYS A 584 -35.88 7.44 -21.67
C LYS A 584 -34.62 8.06 -22.31
N LYS A 585 -33.68 8.57 -21.52
CA LYS A 585 -32.38 9.09 -21.99
C LYS A 585 -31.35 7.98 -22.32
N HIS A 586 -31.69 6.71 -22.08
CA HIS A 586 -30.85 5.55 -22.40
C HIS A 586 -31.22 4.89 -23.74
N ARG A 587 -30.21 4.41 -24.48
CA ARG A 587 -30.38 3.60 -25.68
C ARG A 587 -30.88 2.20 -25.30
N LYS A 588 -31.79 1.62 -26.08
CA LYS A 588 -32.19 0.22 -25.95
C LYS A 588 -31.37 -0.68 -26.87
N THR A 589 -31.14 -1.93 -26.44
CA THR A 589 -30.51 -2.95 -27.29
C THR A 589 -31.43 -3.33 -28.47
N PRO A 590 -30.93 -3.98 -29.53
CA PRO A 590 -31.76 -4.49 -30.62
C PRO A 590 -32.87 -5.44 -30.17
N ALA A 591 -32.66 -6.18 -29.07
CA ALA A 591 -33.66 -7.03 -28.41
C ALA A 591 -34.69 -6.25 -27.55
N GLY A 592 -34.66 -4.92 -27.56
CA GLY A 592 -35.58 -4.04 -26.82
C GLY A 592 -35.29 -3.91 -25.32
N LEU A 593 -34.16 -4.42 -24.83
CA LEU A 593 -33.76 -4.37 -23.43
C LEU A 593 -33.09 -3.02 -23.10
N ASN A 594 -33.14 -2.62 -21.82
CA ASN A 594 -32.54 -1.36 -21.36
C ASN A 594 -31.04 -1.48 -21.01
N ILE A 595 -30.57 -2.70 -20.68
CA ILE A 595 -29.20 -2.98 -20.21
C ILE A 595 -28.36 -3.52 -21.36
N TRP A 596 -27.24 -2.85 -21.62
CA TRP A 596 -26.18 -3.28 -22.51
C TRP A 596 -25.12 -4.06 -21.74
N THR A 597 -24.43 -4.97 -22.44
CA THR A 597 -23.26 -5.67 -21.93
C THR A 597 -22.04 -5.19 -22.72
N CYS A 598 -21.04 -4.69 -22.00
CA CYS A 598 -19.73 -4.35 -22.56
C CYS A 598 -18.71 -5.43 -22.16
N LEU A 599 -17.75 -5.71 -23.05
CA LEU A 599 -16.61 -6.56 -22.76
C LEU A 599 -15.41 -5.68 -22.37
N VAL A 600 -14.91 -5.88 -21.16
CA VAL A 600 -13.65 -5.30 -20.68
C VAL A 600 -12.52 -6.25 -21.03
N LYS A 601 -11.59 -5.83 -21.89
CA LYS A 601 -10.42 -6.61 -22.31
C LYS A 601 -9.22 -6.26 -21.42
N GLY A 602 -9.01 -7.04 -20.36
CA GLY A 602 -7.82 -6.95 -19.51
C GLY A 602 -6.65 -7.79 -20.06
N PRO A 603 -5.39 -7.51 -19.67
CA PRO A 603 -4.20 -8.18 -20.24
C PRO A 603 -4.11 -9.70 -20.03
N ARG A 604 -4.87 -10.27 -19.09
CA ARG A 604 -4.86 -11.71 -18.78
C ARG A 604 -6.26 -12.37 -18.75
N LYS A 605 -7.33 -11.58 -18.62
CA LYS A 605 -8.72 -12.04 -18.51
C LYS A 605 -9.66 -10.94 -19.05
N SER A 606 -10.73 -11.34 -19.72
CA SER A 606 -11.85 -10.45 -20.05
C SER A 606 -12.96 -10.53 -18.99
N LYS A 607 -13.64 -9.42 -18.73
CA LYS A 607 -14.80 -9.36 -17.81
C LYS A 607 -15.97 -8.67 -18.51
N GLN A 608 -17.20 -9.07 -18.22
CA GLN A 608 -18.39 -8.37 -18.69
C GLN A 608 -18.81 -7.27 -17.69
N LEU A 609 -19.09 -6.08 -18.18
CA LEU A 609 -19.78 -5.01 -17.44
C LEU A 609 -21.19 -4.85 -18.01
N ARG A 610 -22.16 -4.52 -17.14
CA ARG A 610 -23.56 -4.32 -17.52
C ARG A 610 -24.03 -2.94 -17.10
N GLY A 611 -24.74 -2.25 -17.98
CA GLY A 611 -25.04 -0.83 -17.79
C GLY A 611 -25.95 -0.23 -18.85
N TYR A 612 -26.15 1.08 -18.76
CA TYR A 612 -26.96 1.86 -19.70
C TYR A 612 -26.04 2.69 -20.60
N LEU A 613 -26.21 2.60 -21.93
CA LEU A 613 -25.67 3.62 -22.84
C LEU A 613 -26.64 4.79 -22.90
N LEU A 614 -26.13 6.03 -22.86
CA LEU A 614 -26.96 7.22 -23.08
C LEU A 614 -27.16 7.50 -24.58
N ILE A 615 -28.30 8.13 -24.89
CA ILE A 615 -28.59 8.62 -26.24
C ILE A 615 -27.63 9.78 -26.55
N GLU A 616 -27.59 10.77 -25.66
CA GLU A 616 -26.76 11.97 -25.75
C GLU A 616 -25.68 11.95 -24.66
N PRO A 617 -24.37 11.98 -24.99
CA PRO A 617 -23.31 12.05 -23.97
C PRO A 617 -23.36 13.35 -23.16
N THR A 618 -23.91 14.42 -23.72
CA THR A 618 -24.04 15.75 -23.10
C THR A 618 -24.97 15.79 -21.88
N ASP A 619 -25.76 14.75 -21.64
CA ASP A 619 -26.53 14.59 -20.39
C ASP A 619 -25.63 14.38 -19.16
N VAL A 620 -24.37 13.94 -19.36
CA VAL A 620 -23.40 13.65 -18.28
C VAL A 620 -22.09 14.40 -18.49
N PHE A 621 -21.61 14.53 -19.72
CA PHE A 621 -20.36 15.20 -20.05
C PHE A 621 -20.60 16.65 -20.52
N SER A 622 -19.69 17.57 -20.17
CA SER A 622 -19.67 18.92 -20.77
C SER A 622 -18.93 18.91 -22.11
N GLU A 623 -17.80 18.19 -22.15
CA GLU A 623 -17.05 17.85 -23.37
C GLU A 623 -16.89 16.32 -23.38
N VAL A 624 -17.09 15.67 -24.52
CA VAL A 624 -17.12 14.19 -24.59
C VAL A 624 -15.68 13.65 -24.49
N PRO A 625 -15.33 12.88 -23.44
CA PRO A 625 -14.01 12.29 -23.30
C PRO A 625 -13.78 11.19 -24.35
N TYR A 626 -12.52 10.88 -24.64
CA TYR A 626 -12.18 9.74 -25.50
C TYR A 626 -12.79 8.42 -25.00
N ASP A 627 -13.12 7.54 -25.95
CA ASP A 627 -13.62 6.19 -25.66
C ASP A 627 -12.60 5.37 -24.86
N ASN A 628 -13.12 4.54 -23.96
CA ASN A 628 -12.30 3.71 -23.10
C ASN A 628 -11.61 2.60 -23.90
N PRO A 629 -10.28 2.59 -24.03
CA PRO A 629 -9.59 1.69 -24.97
C PRO A 629 -9.67 0.21 -24.57
N VAL A 630 -10.02 -0.10 -23.31
CA VAL A 630 -10.18 -1.48 -22.82
C VAL A 630 -11.63 -1.94 -22.73
N ILE A 631 -12.62 -1.13 -23.13
CA ILE A 631 -14.04 -1.49 -23.10
C ILE A 631 -14.64 -1.38 -24.50
N SER A 632 -15.15 -2.49 -25.03
CA SER A 632 -15.96 -2.50 -26.24
C SER A 632 -17.39 -2.95 -25.92
N LEU A 633 -18.35 -2.57 -26.76
CA LEU A 633 -19.64 -3.25 -26.77
C LEU A 633 -19.42 -4.74 -27.10
N ALA A 634 -20.21 -5.62 -26.49
CA ALA A 634 -20.23 -7.01 -26.90
C ALA A 634 -21.08 -7.11 -28.18
N ASP A 635 -20.46 -7.52 -29.28
CA ASP A 635 -21.17 -7.75 -30.54
C ASP A 635 -22.25 -8.81 -30.32
N LEU A 636 -23.51 -8.44 -30.60
CA LEU A 636 -24.66 -9.35 -30.56
C LEU A 636 -24.77 -10.19 -31.84
N ALA A 637 -23.64 -10.41 -32.52
CA ALA A 637 -23.50 -11.15 -33.76
C ALA A 637 -22.63 -12.38 -33.54
N ASP A 638 -23.20 -13.39 -32.87
CA ASP A 638 -22.90 -14.81 -33.11
C ASP A 638 -23.96 -15.67 -32.41
N LYS A 639 -25.16 -15.71 -33.03
CA LYS A 639 -26.16 -16.73 -32.73
C LYS A 639 -27.03 -17.15 -33.93
N GLU A 640 -26.43 -17.08 -35.12
CA GLU A 640 -26.89 -17.74 -36.34
C GLU A 640 -25.66 -18.19 -37.15
N LEU A 641 -25.02 -19.31 -36.78
CA LEU A 641 -24.17 -20.15 -37.65
C LEU A 641 -23.60 -21.42 -36.94
N SER A 642 -24.45 -22.16 -36.22
CA SER A 642 -24.20 -23.57 -35.90
C SER A 642 -25.51 -24.28 -35.49
N GLU A 643 -26.12 -24.95 -36.47
CA GLU A 643 -27.31 -25.83 -36.39
C GLU A 643 -28.65 -25.25 -35.88
#